data_AF-A0A7Y3TFZ9-F1
#
_entry.id   AF-A0A7Y3TFZ9-F1
#
_cell.length_a   1.000
_cell.length_b   1.000
_cell.length_c   1.000
_cell.angle_alpha   90.00
_cell.angle_beta   90.00
_cell.angle_gamma   90.00
#
_symmetry.space_group_name_H-M   'P 1'
#
loop_
_entity.id
_entity.type
_entity.pdbx_description
1 polymer ?
#
loop_
_entity_poly.entity_id
_entity_poly.type
_entity_poly.pdbx_seq_one_letter_code
_entity_poly.pdbx_strand_id
1 'polypeptide(L)'
;MKNRLLAIFFKRERYCLITGLFFILLSSSLQAQRGYYDAPYKRYEANLGQLSNGAATTSKSYVQSDLQSEATDQQCVNLSATNATVQWTLTEAADGLVIRYSVPDGQTATVGVYNGNTKITTLTLTATWSWEYLWSNGNPNNGGITNQNPRMRFDEVRYKLPAKIAVSGTLKLVRETGNIHLDFAEMEPIPASVTAPSGSVTYTGNGSDLQTFIDANGGKKIFIPTGVFNVNRELYFGSANTSLIGAGMWYTQINFTNTSSGNGGLRANASNISFADLYLTTNSASRSNSYKAINGVFTATSTVKNIWAEHFECGAWIAQYNVGGPAIADGFTLSHCRFRNNYADGINLCKGTANSIVEHCNFRNNGDDDQAIWSADGQECINNTFRYNTSENCWRACGLAIYGGKNNKAYNLIIKDNLEAGIRVSNNFPGAPFNNDGVHEIHDITVTTCGTFNDTYNNPVAAVDIFSATNAGTQVKNVQLYNIDITDSRNDAISISKRSGDGIYNLSFKDITVNGTGKEYPNNNALNRNWGRGFFVLIAGSPAGNGTYCNMNYSNRGGNATVNEEISAIGTFSWTPGSNCSSTSVPVTGVTISPTTANLGVGATQQLTPTVAPANATNKTVSYNSNNTGVATVNSAGLITAIASGTATITVTTQDGAKTATAAITINSSNVAVTSVSLSPASATLSVGGTQQLTPTVLPSNATNKAVSYASNNTGVATVNAAGLVTAISNGIATITVTTSDGNKTSTAAITVSTASGSYFTIKNKWTNNYLYDSGANVGYGATVANNNYKWEKVAVDATYFILKNVGTGDIMHIENLTGAVQCTAGSSGWWSAQWSNENVDATWVRIKNRWQTGSMIHIENLNGSAQYAGAQNNWESAQWQFQNTTTAKMSSIKEEISTENNVFIGIYPNPATDNEFNIVFPELKSGAVATVTVTDSNGRMVLVNKLITSGKINHNLAKGIYFVTISSDAFTISKKLIIK
;
A
#
# COMPACT_ATOMS: atom_id res chain seq x y z
N MET A 1 16.29 -69.52 34.27
CA MET A 1 16.28 -69.37 32.80
C MET A 1 14.89 -68.94 32.27
N LYS A 2 14.11 -67.94 32.71
CA LYS A 2 14.14 -66.89 33.76
C LYS A 2 15.48 -66.14 33.88
N ASN A 3 15.54 -64.90 33.40
CA ASN A 3 16.66 -63.94 33.27
C ASN A 3 17.34 -63.80 31.90
N ARG A 4 16.60 -63.36 30.87
CA ARG A 4 17.10 -62.52 29.74
C ARG A 4 15.98 -61.62 29.16
N LEU A 5 15.23 -60.92 30.01
CA LEU A 5 14.12 -60.04 29.59
C LEU A 5 13.97 -58.75 30.42
N LEU A 6 15.03 -58.31 31.10
CA LEU A 6 15.06 -57.06 31.88
C LEU A 6 16.39 -56.31 31.64
N ALA A 7 16.56 -55.69 30.46
CA ALA A 7 17.67 -54.74 30.23
C ALA A 7 17.50 -53.83 28.97
N ILE A 8 16.28 -53.57 28.47
CA ILE A 8 16.06 -52.61 27.35
C ILE A 8 14.85 -51.68 27.63
N PHE A 9 14.60 -51.30 28.88
CA PHE A 9 13.45 -50.43 29.24
C PHE A 9 13.78 -49.16 30.02
N PHE A 10 15.04 -48.73 30.12
CA PHE A 10 15.36 -47.42 30.71
C PHE A 10 16.44 -46.69 29.92
N LYS A 11 16.02 -46.03 28.83
CA LYS A 11 16.56 -44.76 28.28
C LYS A 11 15.98 -44.50 26.89
N ARG A 12 14.76 -43.96 26.83
CA ARG A 12 14.29 -43.07 25.75
C ARG A 12 12.96 -42.38 26.10
N GLU A 13 12.83 -41.90 27.33
CA GLU A 13 11.88 -40.82 27.61
C GLU A 13 12.50 -39.51 27.12
N ARG A 14 12.05 -39.05 25.93
CA ARG A 14 12.01 -37.64 25.48
C ARG A 14 11.62 -37.45 24.00
N TYR A 15 11.15 -38.49 23.30
CA TYR A 15 10.73 -38.36 21.88
C TYR A 15 9.46 -39.14 21.51
N CYS A 16 8.51 -39.33 22.43
CA CYS A 16 7.23 -40.00 22.13
C CYS A 16 5.97 -39.20 22.50
N LEU A 17 6.10 -37.90 22.82
CA LEU A 17 4.95 -36.99 22.99
C LEU A 17 4.79 -35.99 21.84
N ILE A 18 5.62 -36.07 20.80
CA ILE A 18 5.60 -35.15 19.65
C ILE A 18 5.03 -35.82 18.38
N THR A 19 4.99 -37.16 18.33
CA THR A 19 4.50 -37.90 17.14
C THR A 19 3.01 -38.27 17.20
N GLY A 20 2.37 -38.19 18.38
CA GLY A 20 0.92 -38.37 18.54
C GLY A 20 0.10 -37.08 18.37
N LEU A 21 0.71 -35.90 18.58
CA LEU A 21 0.08 -34.60 18.30
C LEU A 21 0.30 -34.13 16.84
N PHE A 22 1.30 -34.69 16.14
CA PHE A 22 1.58 -34.35 14.74
C PHE A 22 0.58 -34.98 13.75
N PHE A 23 -0.09 -36.08 14.12
CA PHE A 23 -1.04 -36.76 13.24
C PHE A 23 -2.51 -36.33 13.42
N ILE A 24 -2.83 -35.56 14.46
CA ILE A 24 -4.18 -35.00 14.69
C ILE A 24 -4.29 -33.55 14.18
N LEU A 25 -3.17 -32.89 13.87
CA LEU A 25 -3.12 -31.52 13.32
C LEU A 25 -2.80 -31.45 11.81
N LEU A 26 -2.68 -32.59 11.12
CA LEU A 26 -2.42 -32.65 9.67
C LEU A 26 -3.56 -33.32 8.86
N SER A 27 -4.70 -33.60 9.49
CA SER A 27 -5.91 -34.07 8.80
C SER A 27 -6.94 -32.97 8.54
N SER A 28 -6.62 -31.69 8.76
CA SER A 28 -7.58 -30.57 8.63
C SER A 28 -7.32 -29.60 7.47
N SER A 29 -6.52 -29.95 6.46
CA SER A 29 -6.28 -29.06 5.30
C SER A 29 -6.58 -29.70 3.94
N LEU A 30 -7.52 -30.65 3.89
CA LEU A 30 -7.88 -31.39 2.68
C LEU A 30 -9.38 -31.42 2.37
N GLN A 31 -10.14 -30.42 2.84
CA GLN A 31 -11.36 -30.04 2.12
C GLN A 31 -10.96 -29.11 0.96
N ALA A 32 -11.53 -29.32 -0.22
CA ALA A 32 -11.55 -28.31 -1.27
C ALA A 32 -11.99 -26.98 -0.62
N GLN A 33 -11.28 -25.88 -0.89
CA GLN A 33 -11.58 -24.59 -0.27
C GLN A 33 -13.01 -24.18 -0.62
N ARG A 34 -13.92 -24.24 0.37
CA ARG A 34 -15.30 -23.74 0.28
C ARG A 34 -15.41 -22.38 0.95
N GLY A 35 -16.39 -21.59 0.54
CA GLY A 35 -16.65 -20.26 1.08
C GLY A 35 -15.68 -19.20 0.56
N TYR A 36 -15.82 -17.98 1.06
CA TYR A 36 -14.89 -16.87 0.83
C TYR A 36 -13.60 -17.09 1.63
N TYR A 37 -12.84 -18.10 1.21
CA TYR A 37 -11.71 -18.68 1.95
C TYR A 37 -10.48 -17.74 2.08
N ASP A 38 -10.38 -16.75 1.19
CA ASP A 38 -9.35 -15.71 1.17
C ASP A 38 -9.89 -14.36 1.66
N ALA A 39 -11.02 -14.35 2.38
CA ALA A 39 -11.49 -13.17 3.08
C ALA A 39 -10.36 -12.58 3.97
N PRO A 40 -10.14 -11.25 3.92
CA PRO A 40 -9.04 -10.61 4.63
C PRO A 40 -9.25 -10.56 6.15
N TYR A 41 -10.45 -10.86 6.64
CA TYR A 41 -10.79 -10.82 8.05
C TYR A 41 -10.71 -12.19 8.73
N LYS A 42 -10.38 -12.17 10.02
CA LYS A 42 -10.51 -13.31 10.95
C LYS A 42 -11.64 -13.04 11.92
N ARG A 43 -12.49 -14.05 12.14
CA ARG A 43 -13.57 -14.01 13.11
C ARG A 43 -13.10 -14.49 14.48
N TYR A 44 -13.62 -13.84 15.52
CA TYR A 44 -13.43 -14.15 16.93
C TYR A 44 -14.82 -14.26 17.57
N GLU A 45 -15.31 -15.49 17.71
CA GLU A 45 -16.63 -15.78 18.29
C GLU A 45 -16.67 -15.38 19.78
N ALA A 46 -17.71 -14.67 20.22
CA ALA A 46 -17.78 -14.15 21.59
C ALA A 46 -17.88 -15.24 22.63
N ASN A 47 -18.60 -16.33 22.35
CA ASN A 47 -18.70 -17.48 23.24
C ASN A 47 -17.36 -18.21 23.44
N LEU A 48 -16.37 -18.01 22.56
CA LEU A 48 -15.00 -18.54 22.67
C LEU A 48 -14.01 -17.52 23.25
N GLY A 49 -14.45 -16.29 23.54
CA GLY A 49 -13.66 -15.26 24.18
C GLY A 49 -13.47 -15.50 25.68
N GLN A 50 -12.46 -14.87 26.25
CA GLN A 50 -12.29 -14.79 27.70
C GLN A 50 -13.33 -13.83 28.27
N LEU A 51 -14.26 -14.38 29.06
CA LEU A 51 -15.36 -13.63 29.68
C LEU A 51 -15.01 -13.21 31.11
N SER A 52 -15.32 -11.97 31.48
CA SER A 52 -15.16 -11.50 32.87
C SER A 52 -16.22 -10.47 33.26
N ASN A 53 -16.25 -10.13 34.55
CA ASN A 53 -17.12 -9.09 35.12
C ASN A 53 -18.62 -9.32 34.83
N GLY A 54 -19.09 -10.57 34.88
CA GLY A 54 -20.49 -10.93 34.68
C GLY A 54 -20.92 -11.07 33.22
N ALA A 55 -20.00 -11.03 32.25
CA ALA A 55 -20.27 -11.51 30.90
C ALA A 55 -20.55 -13.03 30.91
N ALA A 56 -21.59 -13.48 30.22
CA ALA A 56 -21.98 -14.89 30.20
C ALA A 56 -22.52 -15.31 28.82
N THR A 57 -22.10 -16.50 28.36
CA THR A 57 -22.62 -17.13 27.15
C THR A 57 -24.06 -17.59 27.36
N THR A 58 -24.94 -17.31 26.40
CA THR A 58 -26.31 -17.83 26.39
C THR A 58 -26.32 -19.32 26.10
N SER A 59 -27.27 -20.06 26.69
CA SER A 59 -27.55 -21.42 26.24
C SER A 59 -27.92 -21.43 24.75
N LYS A 60 -27.41 -22.43 24.02
CA LYS A 60 -27.74 -22.61 22.60
C LYS A 60 -29.25 -22.76 22.45
N SER A 61 -29.85 -21.98 21.55
CA SER A 61 -31.30 -22.05 21.34
C SER A 61 -31.71 -21.90 19.89
N TYR A 62 -32.50 -22.86 19.42
CA TYR A 62 -33.17 -22.80 18.13
C TYR A 62 -34.57 -22.19 18.22
N VAL A 63 -35.00 -21.78 19.42
CA VAL A 63 -36.31 -21.19 19.63
C VAL A 63 -36.34 -19.82 19.00
N GLN A 64 -37.20 -19.58 18.01
CA GLN A 64 -37.15 -18.33 17.25
C GLN A 64 -37.46 -17.09 18.09
N SER A 65 -38.21 -17.23 19.20
CA SER A 65 -38.41 -16.13 20.16
C SER A 65 -37.14 -15.74 20.91
N ASP A 66 -36.19 -16.66 21.06
CA ASP A 66 -34.93 -16.40 21.75
C ASP A 66 -34.01 -15.61 20.82
N LEU A 67 -33.32 -14.60 21.35
CA LEU A 67 -32.44 -13.75 20.55
C LEU A 67 -31.31 -14.54 19.90
N GLN A 68 -30.69 -15.45 20.65
CA GLN A 68 -29.57 -16.24 20.17
C GLN A 68 -29.95 -17.19 19.02
N SER A 69 -31.22 -17.36 18.65
CA SER A 69 -31.61 -18.13 17.45
C SER A 69 -31.15 -17.49 16.12
N GLU A 70 -30.81 -16.20 16.14
CA GLU A 70 -30.21 -15.44 15.02
C GLU A 70 -28.70 -15.16 15.19
N ALA A 71 -28.12 -15.59 16.32
CA ALA A 71 -26.68 -15.53 16.54
C ALA A 71 -25.98 -16.67 15.80
N THR A 72 -24.67 -16.51 15.61
CA THR A 72 -23.82 -17.55 15.02
C THR A 72 -23.77 -18.75 15.97
N ASP A 73 -23.88 -19.96 15.44
CA ASP A 73 -23.97 -21.23 16.21
C ASP A 73 -25.09 -21.24 17.27
N GLN A 74 -26.07 -20.35 17.11
CA GLN A 74 -27.21 -20.09 17.98
C GLN A 74 -26.84 -19.74 19.43
N GLN A 75 -25.71 -19.07 19.62
CA GLN A 75 -25.22 -18.61 20.91
C GLN A 75 -24.62 -17.21 20.80
N CYS A 76 -24.80 -16.39 21.82
CA CYS A 76 -24.10 -15.11 21.95
C CYS A 76 -23.66 -14.89 23.40
N VAL A 77 -22.96 -13.79 23.67
CA VAL A 77 -22.56 -13.39 25.02
C VAL A 77 -23.41 -12.22 25.49
N ASN A 78 -24.09 -12.40 26.61
CA ASN A 78 -24.81 -11.33 27.29
C ASN A 78 -23.84 -10.50 28.15
N LEU A 79 -23.78 -9.20 27.87
CA LEU A 79 -23.01 -8.20 28.63
C LEU A 79 -23.94 -7.33 29.48
N SER A 80 -24.64 -7.96 30.43
CA SER A 80 -25.66 -7.31 31.27
C SER A 80 -25.12 -6.63 32.53
N ALA A 81 -23.94 -7.04 33.02
CA ALA A 81 -23.27 -6.43 34.17
C ALA A 81 -22.41 -5.21 33.77
N THR A 82 -22.24 -4.23 34.66
CA THR A 82 -21.38 -3.06 34.41
C THR A 82 -19.93 -3.53 34.21
N ASN A 83 -19.25 -3.05 33.17
CA ASN A 83 -17.90 -3.47 32.78
C ASN A 83 -17.76 -4.95 32.38
N ALA A 84 -18.86 -5.64 32.07
CA ALA A 84 -18.84 -6.97 31.48
C ALA A 84 -17.93 -6.96 30.23
N THR A 85 -17.08 -7.98 30.11
CA THR A 85 -15.97 -7.98 29.15
C THR A 85 -15.91 -9.27 28.35
N VAL A 86 -15.57 -9.15 27.06
CA VAL A 86 -15.13 -10.24 26.20
C VAL A 86 -13.75 -9.90 25.63
N GLN A 87 -12.84 -10.86 25.65
CA GLN A 87 -11.46 -10.65 25.23
C GLN A 87 -10.94 -11.81 24.36
N TRP A 88 -10.15 -11.48 23.34
CA TRP A 88 -9.45 -12.45 22.49
C TRP A 88 -8.00 -12.06 22.25
N THR A 89 -7.20 -13.07 21.90
CA THR A 89 -5.83 -12.87 21.39
C THR A 89 -5.86 -12.96 19.87
N LEU A 90 -5.35 -11.95 19.19
CA LEU A 90 -5.36 -11.91 17.72
C LEU A 90 -4.36 -12.89 17.12
N THR A 91 -4.77 -13.59 16.07
CA THR A 91 -3.90 -14.50 15.31
C THR A 91 -3.09 -13.79 14.23
N GLU A 92 -3.42 -12.55 13.92
CA GLU A 92 -2.75 -11.70 12.96
C GLU A 92 -2.85 -10.22 13.36
N ALA A 93 -1.95 -9.38 12.84
CA ALA A 93 -1.98 -7.96 13.13
C ALA A 93 -3.09 -7.26 12.32
N ALA A 94 -3.97 -6.51 12.98
CA ALA A 94 -5.19 -5.98 12.37
C ALA A 94 -5.61 -4.61 12.93
N ASP A 95 -6.23 -3.79 12.09
CA ASP A 95 -6.72 -2.43 12.37
C ASP A 95 -8.15 -2.15 11.88
N GLY A 96 -8.78 -3.07 11.14
CA GLY A 96 -10.21 -3.03 10.82
C GLY A 96 -10.97 -3.90 11.80
N LEU A 97 -11.92 -3.31 12.53
CA LEU A 97 -12.78 -4.00 13.49
C LEU A 97 -14.23 -3.98 12.99
N VAL A 98 -14.88 -5.13 12.97
CA VAL A 98 -16.34 -5.26 12.89
C VAL A 98 -16.84 -5.97 14.14
N ILE A 99 -17.93 -5.48 14.72
CA ILE A 99 -18.61 -6.13 15.83
C ILE A 99 -20.02 -6.48 15.36
N ARG A 100 -20.41 -7.75 15.44
CA ARG A 100 -21.81 -8.17 15.28
C ARG A 100 -22.47 -8.23 16.66
N TYR A 101 -23.55 -7.48 16.83
CA TYR A 101 -24.17 -7.26 18.13
C TYR A 101 -25.69 -7.15 18.02
N SER A 102 -26.36 -7.25 19.16
CA SER A 102 -27.75 -6.87 19.33
C SER A 102 -27.91 -6.01 20.57
N VAL A 103 -28.65 -4.91 20.42
CA VAL A 103 -29.16 -4.09 21.52
C VAL A 103 -30.69 -4.11 21.48
N PRO A 104 -31.39 -3.92 22.60
CA PRO A 104 -32.85 -3.90 22.61
C PRO A 104 -33.42 -2.87 21.62
N ASP A 105 -34.58 -3.18 21.03
CA ASP A 105 -35.24 -2.30 20.06
C ASP A 105 -35.46 -0.88 20.62
N GLY A 106 -35.28 0.12 19.76
CA GLY A 106 -35.37 1.54 20.10
C GLY A 106 -34.29 2.06 21.07
N GLN A 107 -33.30 1.23 21.44
CA GLN A 107 -32.25 1.61 22.39
C GLN A 107 -30.87 1.73 21.74
N THR A 108 -29.96 2.35 22.48
CA THR A 108 -28.54 2.39 22.18
C THR A 108 -27.75 1.84 23.37
N ALA A 109 -26.54 1.38 23.10
CA ALA A 109 -25.57 0.95 24.10
C ALA A 109 -24.18 1.48 23.73
N THR A 110 -23.23 1.41 24.67
CA THR A 110 -21.84 1.77 24.37
C THR A 110 -20.87 0.67 24.78
N VAL A 111 -19.90 0.41 23.92
CA VAL A 111 -18.83 -0.58 24.14
C VAL A 111 -17.47 0.11 24.02
N GLY A 112 -16.64 0.00 25.05
CA GLY A 112 -15.25 0.40 25.02
C GLY A 112 -14.41 -0.65 24.30
N VAL A 113 -13.56 -0.20 23.38
CA VAL A 113 -12.63 -1.04 22.61
C VAL A 113 -11.22 -0.82 23.15
N TYR A 114 -10.51 -1.89 23.48
CA TYR A 114 -9.19 -1.86 24.12
C TYR A 114 -8.18 -2.74 23.38
N ASN A 115 -6.91 -2.32 23.38
CA ASN A 115 -5.76 -3.17 23.14
C ASN A 115 -5.12 -3.52 24.49
N GLY A 116 -5.33 -4.75 24.96
CA GLY A 116 -4.98 -5.16 26.31
C GLY A 116 -5.72 -4.31 27.35
N ASN A 117 -5.00 -3.47 28.09
CA ASN A 117 -5.58 -2.54 29.08
C ASN A 117 -5.69 -1.10 28.57
N THR A 118 -5.18 -0.80 27.38
CA THR A 118 -5.22 0.55 26.81
C THR A 118 -6.52 0.74 26.04
N LYS A 119 -7.37 1.66 26.47
CA LYS A 119 -8.58 2.04 25.76
C LYS A 119 -8.21 2.72 24.43
N ILE A 120 -8.80 2.26 23.34
CA ILE A 120 -8.67 2.85 22.01
C ILE A 120 -9.79 3.85 21.78
N THR A 121 -11.04 3.43 21.99
CA THR A 121 -12.24 4.24 21.71
C THR A 121 -13.46 3.72 22.48
N THR A 122 -14.56 4.47 22.44
CA THR A 122 -15.91 4.01 22.77
C THR A 122 -16.74 4.03 21.49
N LEU A 123 -17.41 2.92 21.18
CA LEU A 123 -18.35 2.83 20.07
C LEU A 123 -19.79 2.86 20.58
N THR A 124 -20.65 3.62 19.90
CA THR A 124 -22.10 3.57 20.09
C THR A 124 -22.66 2.44 19.24
N LEU A 125 -23.45 1.58 19.87
CA LEU A 125 -24.21 0.49 19.29
C LEU A 125 -25.68 0.92 19.23
N THR A 126 -26.37 0.69 18.12
CA THR A 126 -27.75 1.15 17.93
C THR A 126 -28.64 0.06 17.33
N ALA A 127 -29.92 0.07 17.69
CA ALA A 127 -30.93 -0.79 17.08
C ALA A 127 -31.43 -0.27 15.72
N THR A 128 -31.00 0.92 15.27
CA THR A 128 -31.60 1.67 14.13
C THR A 128 -31.86 0.85 12.88
N TRP A 129 -30.97 -0.06 12.49
CA TRP A 129 -31.08 -0.83 11.25
C TRP A 129 -31.49 -2.29 11.47
N SER A 130 -31.65 -2.70 12.73
CA SER A 130 -32.10 -4.02 13.16
C SER A 130 -33.58 -4.00 13.56
N TRP A 131 -34.11 -5.14 14.01
CA TRP A 131 -35.49 -5.29 14.49
C TRP A 131 -36.54 -5.04 13.41
N GLU A 132 -36.52 -5.89 12.39
CA GLU A 132 -37.62 -5.97 11.43
C GLU A 132 -38.79 -6.79 12.00
N TYR A 133 -40.00 -6.33 11.76
CA TYR A 133 -41.21 -7.01 12.22
C TYR A 133 -42.04 -7.51 11.04
N LEU A 134 -42.34 -8.80 11.07
CA LEU A 134 -43.16 -9.45 10.06
C LEU A 134 -44.63 -9.49 10.52
N TRP A 135 -45.53 -8.92 9.71
CA TRP A 135 -46.95 -9.32 9.71
C TRP A 135 -46.99 -10.73 9.14
N SER A 136 -47.72 -11.68 9.76
CA SER A 136 -47.97 -13.02 9.20
C SER A 136 -48.00 -13.02 7.66
N ASN A 137 -46.96 -13.60 7.05
CA ASN A 137 -46.80 -13.82 5.60
C ASN A 137 -46.52 -12.57 4.72
N GLY A 138 -46.13 -11.41 5.30
CA GLY A 138 -45.92 -10.13 4.58
C GLY A 138 -44.46 -9.69 4.41
N ASN A 139 -44.27 -8.54 3.74
CA ASN A 139 -42.98 -7.83 3.71
C ASN A 139 -42.68 -7.24 5.11
N PRO A 140 -41.41 -7.20 5.52
CA PRO A 140 -40.99 -6.55 6.76
C PRO A 140 -41.38 -5.06 6.72
N ASN A 141 -42.10 -4.58 7.74
CA ASN A 141 -42.55 -3.19 7.87
C ASN A 141 -42.69 -2.81 9.36
N ASN A 142 -42.00 -1.76 9.78
CA ASN A 142 -41.84 -1.37 11.19
C ASN A 142 -43.02 -0.55 11.79
N GLY A 143 -44.24 -0.65 11.23
CA GLY A 143 -45.36 0.27 11.53
C GLY A 143 -46.63 -0.36 12.10
N GLY A 144 -46.90 -0.16 13.40
CA GLY A 144 -48.27 -0.17 13.97
C GLY A 144 -48.97 -1.53 14.20
N ILE A 145 -48.24 -2.63 14.36
CA ILE A 145 -48.81 -4.00 14.39
C ILE A 145 -48.73 -4.62 15.80
N THR A 146 -49.76 -5.35 16.24
CA THR A 146 -49.91 -5.92 17.60
C THR A 146 -49.49 -7.39 17.75
N ASN A 147 -49.26 -8.13 16.65
CA ASN A 147 -48.75 -9.52 16.64
C ASN A 147 -47.38 -9.59 15.94
N GLN A 148 -46.36 -9.06 16.60
CA GLN A 148 -45.02 -8.86 16.04
C GLN A 148 -44.14 -10.11 16.18
N ASN A 149 -43.55 -10.58 15.07
CA ASN A 149 -42.49 -11.59 15.07
C ASN A 149 -41.16 -10.93 14.66
N PRO A 150 -40.28 -10.58 15.60
CA PRO A 150 -39.05 -9.85 15.31
C PRO A 150 -38.04 -10.72 14.55
N ARG A 151 -37.36 -10.10 13.60
CA ARG A 151 -36.25 -10.63 12.79
C ARG A 151 -35.16 -9.59 12.67
N MET A 152 -34.02 -10.00 12.11
CA MET A 152 -32.87 -9.11 11.92
C MET A 152 -32.47 -8.43 13.23
N ARG A 153 -32.46 -9.18 14.34
CA ARG A 153 -32.24 -8.64 15.69
C ARG A 153 -30.78 -8.30 15.98
N PHE A 154 -29.87 -8.74 15.10
CA PHE A 154 -28.46 -8.37 15.12
C PHE A 154 -28.14 -7.41 13.98
N ASP A 155 -27.16 -6.55 14.22
CA ASP A 155 -26.56 -5.66 13.24
C ASP A 155 -25.03 -5.66 13.40
N GLU A 156 -24.33 -4.98 12.51
CA GLU A 156 -22.88 -4.82 12.57
C GLU A 156 -22.48 -3.35 12.76
N VAL A 157 -21.39 -3.11 13.49
CA VAL A 157 -20.69 -1.82 13.49
C VAL A 157 -19.26 -2.03 13.04
N ARG A 158 -18.78 -1.14 12.16
CA ARG A 158 -17.39 -1.14 11.68
C ARG A 158 -16.61 0.04 12.23
N TYR A 159 -15.34 -0.19 12.56
CA TYR A 159 -14.45 0.85 13.04
C TYR A 159 -13.01 0.61 12.59
N LYS A 160 -12.39 1.66 12.05
CA LYS A 160 -10.97 1.66 11.71
C LYS A 160 -10.16 2.15 12.92
N LEU A 161 -9.36 1.26 13.51
CA LEU A 161 -8.48 1.57 14.62
C LEU A 161 -7.37 2.56 14.17
N PRO A 162 -6.90 3.45 15.08
CA PRO A 162 -5.83 4.38 14.76
C PRO A 162 -4.46 3.69 14.55
N ALA A 163 -4.31 2.47 15.03
CA ALA A 163 -3.12 1.63 14.84
C ALA A 163 -3.50 0.14 14.89
N LYS A 164 -2.70 -0.69 14.22
CA LYS A 164 -2.86 -2.15 14.27
C LYS A 164 -2.64 -2.67 15.68
N ILE A 165 -3.55 -3.51 16.15
CA ILE A 165 -3.26 -4.44 17.23
C ILE A 165 -2.34 -5.51 16.64
N ALA A 166 -1.18 -5.74 17.27
CA ALA A 166 -0.19 -6.68 16.77
C ALA A 166 -0.72 -8.13 16.80
N VAL A 167 -0.07 -9.02 16.05
CA VAL A 167 -0.26 -10.47 16.22
C VAL A 167 0.02 -10.86 17.68
N SER A 168 -0.77 -11.76 18.24
CA SER A 168 -0.80 -12.08 19.68
C SER A 168 -1.15 -10.91 20.61
N GLY A 169 -1.50 -9.74 20.07
CA GLY A 169 -2.10 -8.65 20.82
C GLY A 169 -3.54 -8.98 21.24
N THR A 170 -4.11 -8.18 22.12
CA THR A 170 -5.37 -8.51 22.78
C THR A 170 -6.46 -7.52 22.40
N LEU A 171 -7.48 -7.96 21.67
CA LEU A 171 -8.72 -7.20 21.50
C LEU A 171 -9.62 -7.45 22.72
N LYS A 172 -10.00 -6.39 23.41
CA LYS A 172 -10.93 -6.48 24.55
C LYS A 172 -12.08 -5.50 24.37
N LEU A 173 -13.31 -6.01 24.47
CA LEU A 173 -14.55 -5.24 24.40
C LEU A 173 -15.17 -5.19 25.79
N VAL A 174 -15.47 -3.98 26.27
CA VAL A 174 -15.99 -3.73 27.62
C VAL A 174 -17.31 -2.99 27.50
N ARG A 175 -18.39 -3.55 28.02
CA ARG A 175 -19.68 -2.87 28.06
C ARG A 175 -19.63 -1.68 29.02
N GLU A 176 -19.93 -0.49 28.50
CA GLU A 176 -19.93 0.77 29.25
C GLU A 176 -21.36 1.19 29.63
N THR A 177 -22.31 1.15 28.69
CA THR A 177 -23.72 1.46 28.94
C THR A 177 -24.64 0.56 28.11
N GLY A 178 -25.95 0.51 28.46
CA GLY A 178 -26.96 -0.27 27.74
C GLY A 178 -26.80 -1.79 27.87
N ASN A 179 -27.76 -2.57 27.41
CA ASN A 179 -27.64 -4.04 27.35
C ASN A 179 -27.09 -4.43 25.98
N ILE A 180 -26.08 -5.30 25.95
CA ILE A 180 -25.44 -5.74 24.71
C ILE A 180 -25.44 -7.27 24.69
N HIS A 181 -25.92 -7.85 23.60
CA HIS A 181 -25.62 -9.23 23.23
C HIS A 181 -24.59 -9.20 22.12
N LEU A 182 -23.45 -9.85 22.36
CA LEU A 182 -22.31 -9.86 21.45
C LEU A 182 -22.24 -11.21 20.76
N ASP A 183 -22.24 -11.22 19.43
CA ASP A 183 -22.10 -12.46 18.63
C ASP A 183 -20.62 -12.75 18.37
N PHE A 184 -19.95 -11.87 17.65
CA PHE A 184 -18.52 -11.99 17.35
C PHE A 184 -17.87 -10.63 17.06
N ALA A 185 -16.54 -10.64 17.00
CA ALA A 185 -15.76 -9.59 16.35
C ALA A 185 -15.05 -10.15 15.11
N GLU A 186 -14.96 -9.37 14.04
CA GLU A 186 -14.05 -9.62 12.91
C GLU A 186 -12.91 -8.60 12.94
N MET A 187 -11.68 -9.07 12.78
CA MET A 187 -10.49 -8.23 12.69
C MET A 187 -9.79 -8.47 11.36
N GLU A 188 -9.36 -7.42 10.67
CA GLU A 188 -8.55 -7.52 9.45
C GLU A 188 -7.43 -6.47 9.38
N PRO A 189 -6.30 -6.78 8.74
CA PRO A 189 -5.36 -5.76 8.28
C PRO A 189 -6.02 -4.96 7.14
N ILE A 190 -6.27 -3.68 7.38
CA ILE A 190 -6.82 -2.80 6.34
C ILE A 190 -5.76 -2.63 5.24
N PRO A 191 -6.09 -2.90 3.96
CA PRO A 191 -5.18 -2.64 2.85
C PRO A 191 -4.80 -1.16 2.76
N ALA A 192 -3.67 -0.87 2.10
CA ALA A 192 -3.33 0.52 1.77
C ALA A 192 -4.46 1.15 0.93
N SER A 193 -4.72 2.44 1.14
CA SER A 193 -5.72 3.16 0.35
C SER A 193 -5.37 3.12 -1.13
N VAL A 194 -6.35 2.83 -1.97
CA VAL A 194 -6.21 2.89 -3.43
C VAL A 194 -5.96 4.35 -3.85
N THR A 195 -4.92 4.59 -4.64
CA THR A 195 -4.63 5.91 -5.22
C THR A 195 -5.38 6.10 -6.53
N ALA A 196 -5.67 7.35 -6.89
CA ALA A 196 -6.29 7.69 -8.17
C ALA A 196 -5.58 6.98 -9.34
N PRO A 197 -6.29 6.11 -10.09
CA PRO A 197 -5.70 5.43 -11.24
C PRO A 197 -5.19 6.44 -12.29
N SER A 198 -4.12 6.10 -12.99
CA SER A 198 -3.62 6.94 -14.09
C SER A 198 -4.72 7.21 -15.12
N GLY A 199 -4.85 8.48 -15.53
CA GLY A 199 -5.89 8.93 -16.47
C GLY A 199 -7.31 8.99 -15.88
N SER A 200 -7.49 8.70 -14.59
CA SER A 200 -8.78 8.94 -13.93
C SER A 200 -9.03 10.42 -13.67
N VAL A 201 -10.30 10.79 -13.60
CA VAL A 201 -10.73 12.09 -13.10
C VAL A 201 -11.10 11.96 -11.62
N THR A 202 -10.54 12.81 -10.78
CA THR A 202 -10.77 12.76 -9.33
C THR A 202 -11.92 13.68 -8.94
N TYR A 203 -12.89 13.14 -8.23
CA TYR A 203 -13.97 13.91 -7.63
C TYR A 203 -13.50 14.62 -6.37
N THR A 204 -13.83 15.90 -6.22
CA THR A 204 -13.42 16.75 -5.08
C THR A 204 -14.60 17.35 -4.32
N GLY A 205 -15.83 16.96 -4.64
CA GLY A 205 -17.04 17.44 -3.99
C GLY A 205 -17.37 16.67 -2.71
N ASN A 206 -18.59 16.86 -2.18
CA ASN A 206 -19.06 16.30 -0.91
C ASN A 206 -20.17 15.24 -1.07
N GLY A 207 -20.52 14.90 -2.31
CA GLY A 207 -21.61 14.00 -2.70
C GLY A 207 -22.80 14.69 -3.38
N SER A 208 -23.08 15.95 -3.09
CA SER A 208 -24.32 16.59 -3.60
C SER A 208 -24.35 16.81 -5.12
N ASP A 209 -23.18 17.00 -5.72
CA ASP A 209 -22.97 17.20 -7.15
C ASP A 209 -22.38 15.96 -7.85
N LEU A 210 -22.30 14.82 -7.15
CA LEU A 210 -21.63 13.63 -7.66
C LEU A 210 -22.29 13.08 -8.94
N GLN A 211 -23.62 13.12 -9.05
CA GLN A 211 -24.29 12.75 -10.30
C GLN A 211 -23.86 13.65 -11.47
N THR A 212 -23.87 14.96 -11.26
CA THR A 212 -23.45 15.93 -12.29
C THR A 212 -22.00 15.67 -12.71
N PHE A 213 -21.14 15.33 -11.75
CA PHE A 213 -19.76 14.96 -12.03
C PHE A 213 -19.63 13.66 -12.83
N ILE A 214 -20.47 12.66 -12.53
CA ILE A 214 -20.54 11.40 -13.30
C ILE A 214 -20.97 11.69 -14.74
N ASP A 215 -22.03 12.45 -14.94
CA ASP A 215 -22.55 12.79 -16.26
C ASP A 215 -21.50 13.54 -17.11
N ALA A 216 -20.80 14.51 -16.50
CA ALA A 216 -19.75 15.28 -17.17
C ALA A 216 -18.50 14.45 -17.52
N ASN A 217 -18.33 13.27 -16.92
CA ASN A 217 -17.16 12.43 -17.07
C ASN A 217 -17.48 11.00 -17.54
N GLY A 218 -18.66 10.81 -18.14
CA GLY A 218 -19.02 9.56 -18.80
C GLY A 218 -17.94 9.09 -19.79
N GLY A 219 -17.68 7.79 -19.83
CA GLY A 219 -16.62 7.18 -20.63
C GLY A 219 -15.21 7.24 -20.03
N LYS A 220 -15.09 7.72 -18.79
CA LYS A 220 -13.81 7.78 -18.06
C LYS A 220 -13.85 6.92 -16.80
N LYS A 221 -12.65 6.70 -16.24
CA LYS A 221 -12.49 6.25 -14.85
C LYS A 221 -12.66 7.46 -13.93
N ILE A 222 -13.62 7.38 -13.02
CA ILE A 222 -13.90 8.38 -11.98
C ILE A 222 -13.36 7.83 -10.66
N PHE A 223 -12.49 8.59 -10.01
CA PHE A 223 -11.93 8.26 -8.71
C PHE A 223 -12.58 9.10 -7.61
N ILE A 224 -13.06 8.45 -6.56
CA ILE A 224 -13.59 9.07 -5.35
C ILE A 224 -12.58 8.87 -4.22
N PRO A 225 -11.97 9.95 -3.68
CA PRO A 225 -10.95 9.84 -2.66
C PRO A 225 -11.51 9.33 -1.32
N THR A 226 -10.63 9.17 -0.33
CA THR A 226 -11.03 8.87 1.05
C THR A 226 -11.97 9.95 1.57
N GLY A 227 -13.07 9.55 2.22
CA GLY A 227 -14.06 10.46 2.77
C GLY A 227 -15.45 9.85 2.90
N VAL A 228 -16.37 10.65 3.44
CA VAL A 228 -17.81 10.36 3.50
C VAL A 228 -18.53 11.33 2.56
N PHE A 229 -19.29 10.78 1.62
CA PHE A 229 -19.99 11.54 0.59
C PHE A 229 -21.49 11.31 0.73
N ASN A 230 -22.23 12.37 1.06
CA ASN A 230 -23.67 12.28 1.27
C ASN A 230 -24.39 12.55 -0.05
N VAL A 231 -25.19 11.59 -0.51
CA VAL A 231 -25.91 11.63 -1.78
C VAL A 231 -27.40 11.48 -1.52
N ASN A 232 -28.23 12.38 -2.07
CA ASN A 232 -29.68 12.40 -1.80
C ASN A 232 -30.52 11.72 -2.90
N ARG A 233 -29.88 10.93 -3.77
CA ARG A 233 -30.47 10.32 -4.96
C ARG A 233 -29.73 9.05 -5.36
N GLU A 234 -30.34 8.23 -6.22
CA GLU A 234 -29.62 7.16 -6.91
C GLU A 234 -28.62 7.77 -7.90
N LEU A 235 -27.44 7.15 -8.02
CA LEU A 235 -26.41 7.52 -8.98
C LEU A 235 -26.54 6.69 -10.24
N TYR A 236 -26.77 7.36 -11.37
CA TYR A 236 -27.05 6.77 -12.67
C TYR A 236 -25.82 6.81 -13.61
N PHE A 237 -25.52 5.68 -14.25
CA PHE A 237 -24.39 5.52 -15.17
C PHE A 237 -24.86 5.20 -16.59
N GLY A 238 -25.14 6.25 -17.37
CA GLY A 238 -25.68 6.15 -18.73
C GLY A 238 -24.66 6.17 -19.87
N SER A 239 -23.36 6.38 -19.59
CA SER A 239 -22.31 6.45 -20.61
C SER A 239 -21.43 5.20 -20.57
N ALA A 240 -21.22 4.57 -21.73
CA ALA A 240 -20.41 3.37 -21.84
C ALA A 240 -18.97 3.59 -21.37
N ASN A 241 -18.29 2.54 -20.89
CA ASN A 241 -16.90 2.56 -20.42
C ASN A 241 -16.66 3.46 -19.19
N THR A 242 -17.70 3.77 -18.41
CA THR A 242 -17.56 4.56 -17.18
C THR A 242 -17.21 3.64 -16.01
N SER A 243 -16.23 4.05 -15.18
CA SER A 243 -15.92 3.33 -13.94
C SER A 243 -15.99 4.26 -12.74
N LEU A 244 -16.55 3.79 -11.61
CA LEU A 244 -16.48 4.48 -10.32
C LEU A 244 -15.55 3.70 -9.38
N ILE A 245 -14.49 4.34 -8.91
CA ILE A 245 -13.42 3.69 -8.13
C ILE A 245 -13.21 4.50 -6.85
N GLY A 246 -13.38 3.89 -5.68
CA GLY A 246 -13.05 4.50 -4.40
C GLY A 246 -11.61 4.26 -3.96
N ALA A 247 -11.24 4.80 -2.80
CA ALA A 247 -9.96 4.57 -2.15
C ALA A 247 -9.91 3.25 -1.36
N GLY A 248 -10.97 2.43 -1.39
CA GLY A 248 -11.12 1.18 -0.64
C GLY A 248 -12.35 1.21 0.27
N MET A 249 -12.93 0.03 0.57
CA MET A 249 -14.13 -0.13 1.40
C MET A 249 -13.97 0.48 2.82
N TRP A 250 -12.74 0.58 3.33
CA TRP A 250 -12.44 1.20 4.62
C TRP A 250 -12.21 2.73 4.55
N TYR A 251 -12.19 3.32 3.36
CA TYR A 251 -11.73 4.69 3.10
C TYR A 251 -12.79 5.56 2.44
N THR A 252 -13.52 5.04 1.46
CA THR A 252 -14.50 5.82 0.68
C THR A 252 -15.90 5.32 0.97
N GLN A 253 -16.70 6.16 1.64
CA GLN A 253 -18.08 5.91 2.00
C GLN A 253 -19.02 6.79 1.17
N ILE A 254 -19.95 6.18 0.45
CA ILE A 254 -21.11 6.87 -0.12
C ILE A 254 -22.31 6.57 0.76
N ASN A 255 -22.86 7.62 1.37
CA ASN A 255 -24.04 7.54 2.22
C ASN A 255 -25.27 8.11 1.50
N PHE A 256 -26.27 7.26 1.25
CA PHE A 256 -27.52 7.69 0.63
C PHE A 256 -28.50 8.22 1.69
N THR A 257 -28.78 9.52 1.64
CA THR A 257 -29.53 10.22 2.71
C THR A 257 -31.03 10.27 2.48
N ASN A 258 -31.49 10.11 1.24
CA ASN A 258 -32.91 10.07 0.90
C ASN A 258 -33.41 8.63 0.94
N THR A 259 -34.31 8.33 1.86
CA THR A 259 -34.84 6.98 2.11
C THR A 259 -36.04 6.62 1.23
N SER A 260 -36.49 7.54 0.38
CA SER A 260 -37.58 7.28 -0.55
C SER A 260 -37.18 6.25 -1.60
N SER A 261 -38.11 5.36 -1.97
CA SER A 261 -37.94 4.39 -3.07
C SER A 261 -37.29 5.04 -4.31
N GLY A 262 -36.34 4.35 -4.94
CA GLY A 262 -35.65 4.81 -6.15
C GLY A 262 -34.58 5.89 -5.95
N ASN A 263 -34.29 6.30 -4.71
CA ASN A 263 -33.36 7.41 -4.43
C ASN A 263 -32.05 6.98 -3.74
N GLY A 264 -31.65 5.72 -3.86
CA GLY A 264 -30.37 5.23 -3.35
C GLY A 264 -29.75 4.16 -4.22
N GLY A 265 -28.43 4.03 -4.10
CA GLY A 265 -27.64 3.04 -4.82
C GLY A 265 -27.02 3.53 -6.13
N LEU A 266 -26.35 2.60 -6.81
CA LEU A 266 -25.66 2.78 -8.08
C LEU A 266 -26.40 2.01 -9.18
N ARG A 267 -26.78 2.68 -10.27
CA ARG A 267 -27.47 2.08 -11.42
C ARG A 267 -26.60 2.07 -12.67
N ALA A 268 -26.23 0.88 -13.14
CA ALA A 268 -25.56 0.69 -14.44
C ALA A 268 -26.60 0.62 -15.58
N ASN A 269 -26.48 1.48 -16.59
CA ASN A 269 -27.40 1.48 -17.74
C ASN A 269 -26.71 1.70 -19.10
N ALA A 270 -25.46 1.26 -19.21
CA ALA A 270 -24.67 1.29 -20.45
C ALA A 270 -23.68 0.11 -20.48
N SER A 271 -22.98 -0.08 -21.60
CA SER A 271 -21.95 -1.13 -21.70
C SER A 271 -20.68 -0.78 -20.92
N ASN A 272 -19.99 -1.80 -20.42
CA ASN A 272 -18.71 -1.70 -19.74
C ASN A 272 -18.70 -0.72 -18.54
N ILE A 273 -19.77 -0.74 -17.74
CA ILE A 273 -19.79 -0.03 -16.44
C ILE A 273 -19.07 -0.87 -15.39
N SER A 274 -18.23 -0.25 -14.56
CA SER A 274 -17.55 -0.94 -13.46
C SER A 274 -17.55 -0.14 -12.15
N PHE A 275 -17.66 -0.83 -11.02
CA PHE A 275 -17.64 -0.25 -9.68
C PHE A 275 -16.58 -0.94 -8.82
N ALA A 276 -15.72 -0.18 -8.14
CA ALA A 276 -14.70 -0.75 -7.29
C ALA A 276 -14.41 0.03 -6.02
N ASP A 277 -14.03 -0.67 -4.95
CA ASP A 277 -13.34 -0.11 -3.78
C ASP A 277 -14.16 0.92 -2.96
N LEU A 278 -15.45 0.61 -2.73
CA LEU A 278 -16.42 1.50 -2.07
C LEU A 278 -17.11 0.83 -0.89
N TYR A 279 -17.42 1.62 0.14
CA TYR A 279 -18.47 1.32 1.10
C TYR A 279 -19.74 2.13 0.76
N LEU A 280 -20.87 1.43 0.64
CA LEU A 280 -22.18 1.99 0.38
C LEU A 280 -23.04 1.78 1.62
N THR A 281 -23.72 2.82 2.06
CA THR A 281 -24.66 2.78 3.20
C THR A 281 -25.80 3.75 2.97
N THR A 282 -26.84 3.68 3.80
CA THR A 282 -28.02 4.54 3.69
C THR A 282 -28.58 4.93 5.05
N ASN A 283 -29.37 6.00 5.08
CA ASN A 283 -30.23 6.34 6.21
C ASN A 283 -31.53 5.51 6.26
N SER A 284 -31.76 4.61 5.28
CA SER A 284 -32.91 3.70 5.30
C SER A 284 -32.78 2.72 6.45
N ALA A 285 -33.90 2.40 7.09
CA ALA A 285 -33.99 1.55 8.27
C ALA A 285 -35.07 0.45 8.13
N SER A 286 -35.51 0.18 6.90
CA SER A 286 -36.54 -0.82 6.57
C SER A 286 -36.51 -1.15 5.08
N ARG A 287 -37.11 -2.28 4.70
CA ARG A 287 -37.29 -2.67 3.29
C ARG A 287 -38.05 -1.59 2.52
N SER A 288 -37.50 -1.16 1.40
CA SER A 288 -38.12 -0.22 0.46
C SER A 288 -37.94 -0.75 -0.96
N ASN A 289 -39.03 -1.06 -1.65
CA ASN A 289 -38.95 -1.58 -3.02
C ASN A 289 -38.20 -0.57 -3.92
N SER A 290 -37.30 -1.05 -4.76
CA SER A 290 -36.47 -0.25 -5.68
C SER A 290 -35.41 0.61 -5.00
N TYR A 291 -34.77 0.10 -3.94
CA TYR A 291 -33.70 0.77 -3.19
C TYR A 291 -32.48 -0.15 -3.00
N LYS A 292 -31.92 -0.67 -4.11
CA LYS A 292 -30.78 -1.59 -4.09
C LYS A 292 -29.46 -0.85 -4.10
N ALA A 293 -28.43 -1.36 -3.41
CA ALA A 293 -27.12 -0.72 -3.41
C ALA A 293 -26.50 -0.70 -4.81
N ILE A 294 -26.67 -1.80 -5.56
CA ILE A 294 -26.26 -1.93 -6.97
C ILE A 294 -27.43 -2.47 -7.77
N ASN A 295 -27.75 -1.82 -8.90
CA ASN A 295 -28.74 -2.33 -9.83
C ASN A 295 -28.43 -2.01 -11.29
N GLY A 296 -29.24 -2.57 -12.19
CA GLY A 296 -29.13 -2.38 -13.63
C GLY A 296 -28.36 -3.49 -14.32
N VAL A 297 -27.70 -3.16 -15.43
CA VAL A 297 -27.19 -4.14 -16.40
C VAL A 297 -25.69 -4.00 -16.63
N PHE A 298 -24.99 -5.11 -16.59
CA PHE A 298 -23.54 -5.21 -16.76
C PHE A 298 -23.19 -6.12 -17.94
N THR A 299 -22.11 -5.83 -18.66
CA THR A 299 -21.69 -6.56 -19.88
C THR A 299 -20.37 -7.30 -19.67
N ALA A 300 -19.88 -8.05 -20.66
CA ALA A 300 -18.76 -8.99 -20.50
C ALA A 300 -17.45 -8.41 -19.94
N THR A 301 -17.22 -7.10 -20.08
CA THR A 301 -16.02 -6.41 -19.55
C THR A 301 -16.28 -5.65 -18.25
N SER A 302 -17.52 -5.62 -17.78
CA SER A 302 -17.92 -4.97 -16.54
C SER A 302 -17.40 -5.74 -15.32
N THR A 303 -17.00 -5.00 -14.30
CA THR A 303 -16.57 -5.55 -13.01
C THR A 303 -17.23 -4.82 -11.85
N VAL A 304 -17.67 -5.57 -10.85
CA VAL A 304 -18.05 -5.05 -9.53
C VAL A 304 -17.12 -5.69 -8.52
N LYS A 305 -16.23 -4.92 -7.89
CA LYS A 305 -15.16 -5.49 -7.08
C LYS A 305 -14.96 -4.75 -5.77
N ASN A 306 -14.71 -5.46 -4.67
CA ASN A 306 -14.41 -4.83 -3.39
C ASN A 306 -15.49 -3.79 -3.00
N ILE A 307 -16.76 -4.17 -3.07
CA ILE A 307 -17.87 -3.32 -2.61
C ILE A 307 -18.41 -3.86 -1.30
N TRP A 308 -18.55 -2.99 -0.30
CA TRP A 308 -19.23 -3.31 0.95
C TRP A 308 -20.53 -2.51 0.98
N ALA A 309 -21.69 -3.16 0.98
CA ALA A 309 -22.99 -2.51 1.04
C ALA A 309 -23.82 -3.03 2.22
N GLU A 310 -24.40 -2.10 2.98
CA GLU A 310 -25.23 -2.37 4.16
C GLU A 310 -26.52 -1.56 4.16
N HIS A 311 -27.57 -2.14 4.73
CA HIS A 311 -28.87 -1.49 5.02
C HIS A 311 -29.67 -1.05 3.79
N PHE A 312 -29.40 -1.63 2.62
CA PHE A 312 -30.23 -1.43 1.42
C PHE A 312 -31.39 -2.41 1.38
N GLU A 313 -32.30 -2.23 0.42
CA GLU A 313 -33.25 -3.29 0.06
C GLU A 313 -32.49 -4.57 -0.30
N CYS A 314 -31.62 -4.49 -1.30
CA CYS A 314 -30.74 -5.59 -1.69
C CYS A 314 -29.30 -5.08 -1.80
N GLY A 315 -28.33 -5.97 -1.60
CA GLY A 315 -26.94 -5.68 -1.96
C GLY A 315 -26.82 -5.42 -3.47
N ALA A 316 -27.32 -6.36 -4.29
CA ALA A 316 -27.36 -6.20 -5.73
C ALA A 316 -28.60 -6.82 -6.39
N TRP A 317 -29.19 -6.14 -7.37
CA TRP A 317 -30.25 -6.68 -8.22
C TRP A 317 -29.95 -6.43 -9.69
N ILE A 318 -29.54 -7.48 -10.38
CA ILE A 318 -28.99 -7.40 -11.74
C ILE A 318 -30.07 -7.78 -12.73
N ALA A 319 -30.66 -6.78 -13.37
CA ALA A 319 -31.70 -6.94 -14.39
C ALA A 319 -32.01 -5.60 -15.08
N GLN A 320 -32.54 -5.69 -16.30
CA GLN A 320 -33.08 -4.53 -17.01
C GLN A 320 -34.58 -4.36 -16.75
N TYR A 321 -34.95 -3.26 -16.09
CA TYR A 321 -36.35 -2.81 -15.98
C TYR A 321 -36.58 -1.42 -16.56
N ASN A 322 -35.51 -0.72 -16.91
CA ASN A 322 -35.57 0.63 -17.44
C ASN A 322 -35.40 0.62 -18.96
N VAL A 323 -35.69 1.78 -19.57
CA VAL A 323 -35.41 2.01 -20.99
C VAL A 323 -33.95 2.46 -21.19
N GLY A 324 -33.36 2.09 -22.33
CA GLY A 324 -31.96 2.37 -22.65
C GLY A 324 -30.98 1.37 -22.03
N GLY A 325 -29.76 1.30 -22.56
CA GLY A 325 -28.74 0.34 -22.12
C GLY A 325 -28.91 -1.08 -22.70
N PRO A 326 -28.06 -2.05 -22.29
CA PRO A 326 -28.16 -3.43 -22.74
C PRO A 326 -29.45 -4.10 -22.23
N ALA A 327 -29.97 -5.07 -23.00
CA ALA A 327 -31.24 -5.74 -22.70
C ALA A 327 -31.13 -6.73 -21.53
N ILE A 328 -29.98 -7.40 -21.39
CA ILE A 328 -29.67 -8.35 -20.33
C ILE A 328 -28.26 -8.13 -19.82
N ALA A 329 -27.99 -8.55 -18.60
CA ALA A 329 -26.62 -8.62 -18.11
C ALA A 329 -25.96 -9.89 -18.66
N ASP A 330 -24.79 -9.76 -19.26
CA ASP A 330 -24.13 -10.89 -19.92
C ASP A 330 -22.60 -10.82 -19.74
N GLY A 331 -22.04 -11.81 -19.07
CA GLY A 331 -20.59 -12.03 -18.99
C GLY A 331 -19.82 -11.24 -17.93
N PHE A 332 -20.48 -10.52 -17.03
CA PHE A 332 -19.78 -9.69 -16.03
C PHE A 332 -19.27 -10.51 -14.83
N THR A 333 -18.32 -9.94 -14.09
CA THR A 333 -17.84 -10.53 -12.83
C THR A 333 -18.09 -9.60 -11.64
N LEU A 334 -18.67 -10.13 -10.57
CA LEU A 334 -18.76 -9.50 -9.25
C LEU A 334 -17.91 -10.28 -8.27
N SER A 335 -16.97 -9.62 -7.58
CA SER A 335 -16.07 -10.35 -6.67
C SER A 335 -15.60 -9.57 -5.46
N HIS A 336 -15.22 -10.29 -4.39
CA HIS A 336 -14.62 -9.71 -3.19
C HIS A 336 -15.54 -8.72 -2.44
N CYS A 337 -16.86 -8.87 -2.59
CA CYS A 337 -17.86 -7.97 -2.01
C CYS A 337 -18.38 -8.46 -0.65
N ARG A 338 -18.93 -7.52 0.14
CA ARG A 338 -19.61 -7.76 1.41
C ARG A 338 -21.01 -7.16 1.33
N PHE A 339 -22.04 -7.97 1.18
CA PHE A 339 -23.43 -7.53 1.19
C PHE A 339 -24.09 -8.02 2.46
N ARG A 340 -24.17 -7.13 3.45
CA ARG A 340 -24.56 -7.48 4.81
C ARG A 340 -25.72 -6.64 5.29
N ASN A 341 -26.54 -7.18 6.18
CA ASN A 341 -27.60 -6.44 6.86
C ASN A 341 -28.56 -5.73 5.87
N ASN A 342 -28.87 -6.35 4.73
CA ASN A 342 -29.84 -5.82 3.78
C ASN A 342 -31.24 -6.38 4.08
N TYR A 343 -32.28 -5.66 3.69
CA TYR A 343 -33.67 -5.99 4.05
C TYR A 343 -34.34 -7.04 3.15
N ALA A 344 -33.67 -7.42 2.06
CA ALA A 344 -34.05 -8.45 1.11
C ALA A 344 -32.79 -9.17 0.60
N ASP A 345 -32.72 -9.51 -0.69
CA ASP A 345 -31.67 -10.33 -1.26
C ASP A 345 -30.25 -9.76 -1.03
N GLY A 346 -29.28 -10.64 -0.80
CA GLY A 346 -27.87 -10.27 -0.89
C GLY A 346 -27.51 -9.90 -2.34
N ILE A 347 -27.75 -10.82 -3.26
CA ILE A 347 -27.71 -10.59 -4.71
C ILE A 347 -28.76 -11.42 -5.46
N ASN A 348 -29.38 -10.81 -6.48
CA ASN A 348 -30.27 -11.50 -7.42
C ASN A 348 -29.80 -11.30 -8.87
N LEU A 349 -29.41 -12.40 -9.54
CA LEU A 349 -29.16 -12.46 -10.99
C LEU A 349 -30.47 -12.75 -11.71
N CYS A 350 -31.09 -11.70 -12.23
CA CYS A 350 -32.49 -11.72 -12.60
C CYS A 350 -32.70 -11.47 -14.09
N LYS A 351 -33.87 -11.86 -14.60
CA LYS A 351 -34.43 -11.46 -15.91
C LYS A 351 -33.43 -11.56 -17.07
N GLY A 352 -33.09 -12.78 -17.45
CA GLY A 352 -32.23 -13.03 -18.61
C GLY A 352 -30.73 -12.86 -18.35
N THR A 353 -30.30 -12.58 -17.11
CA THR A 353 -28.87 -12.51 -16.78
C THR A 353 -28.15 -13.78 -17.20
N ALA A 354 -27.03 -13.65 -17.90
CA ALA A 354 -26.31 -14.76 -18.51
C ALA A 354 -24.79 -14.69 -18.29
N ASN A 355 -24.14 -15.84 -18.34
CA ASN A 355 -22.67 -16.01 -18.32
C ASN A 355 -21.94 -15.24 -17.21
N SER A 356 -22.64 -14.90 -16.13
CA SER A 356 -22.12 -14.00 -15.10
C SER A 356 -21.50 -14.78 -13.95
N ILE A 357 -20.45 -14.23 -13.34
CA ILE A 357 -19.74 -14.85 -12.23
C ILE A 357 -19.85 -13.97 -10.99
N VAL A 358 -20.26 -14.57 -9.87
CA VAL A 358 -20.27 -13.95 -8.56
C VAL A 358 -19.41 -14.79 -7.63
N GLU A 359 -18.29 -14.23 -7.17
CA GLU A 359 -17.29 -15.03 -6.45
C GLU A 359 -16.58 -14.32 -5.31
N HIS A 360 -16.07 -15.08 -4.34
CA HIS A 360 -15.30 -14.52 -3.21
C HIS A 360 -16.10 -13.44 -2.45
N CYS A 361 -17.40 -13.65 -2.25
CA CYS A 361 -18.28 -12.68 -1.59
C CYS A 361 -18.77 -13.20 -0.25
N ASN A 362 -19.03 -12.28 0.66
CA ASN A 362 -19.74 -12.58 1.91
C ASN A 362 -21.12 -11.92 1.91
N PHE A 363 -22.11 -12.76 2.13
CA PHE A 363 -23.50 -12.39 2.32
C PHE A 363 -23.84 -12.71 3.77
N ARG A 364 -24.31 -11.71 4.53
CA ARG A 364 -24.62 -11.94 5.94
C ARG A 364 -25.83 -11.18 6.40
N ASN A 365 -26.71 -11.84 7.15
CA ASN A 365 -27.83 -11.19 7.83
C ASN A 365 -28.76 -10.44 6.85
N ASN A 366 -28.92 -10.96 5.63
CA ASN A 366 -29.83 -10.40 4.64
C ASN A 366 -31.26 -10.95 4.82
N GLY A 367 -32.23 -10.18 4.33
CA GLY A 367 -33.67 -10.37 4.55
C GLY A 367 -34.45 -11.09 3.47
N ASP A 368 -33.75 -11.72 2.56
CA ASP A 368 -34.26 -12.66 1.57
C ASP A 368 -33.07 -13.50 1.09
N ASP A 369 -33.19 -14.16 -0.06
CA ASP A 369 -32.13 -14.99 -0.62
C ASP A 369 -30.76 -14.28 -0.68
N ASP A 370 -29.74 -14.84 0.00
CA ASP A 370 -28.39 -14.26 -0.02
C ASP A 370 -27.82 -14.24 -1.45
N GLN A 371 -28.10 -15.30 -2.22
CA GLN A 371 -27.65 -15.49 -3.59
C GLN A 371 -28.74 -16.16 -4.42
N ALA A 372 -29.38 -15.41 -5.32
CA ALA A 372 -30.48 -15.91 -6.14
C ALA A 372 -30.20 -15.81 -7.64
N ILE A 373 -30.69 -16.80 -8.38
CA ILE A 373 -30.92 -16.70 -9.83
C ILE A 373 -32.41 -16.80 -10.08
N TRP A 374 -33.02 -15.72 -10.57
CA TRP A 374 -34.44 -15.68 -10.90
C TRP A 374 -34.66 -15.39 -12.38
N SER A 375 -35.16 -16.38 -13.13
CA SER A 375 -35.50 -16.22 -14.55
C SER A 375 -36.82 -15.44 -14.76
N ALA A 376 -36.91 -14.22 -14.22
CA ALA A 376 -38.12 -13.40 -14.20
C ALA A 376 -38.60 -12.95 -15.59
N ASP A 377 -39.86 -12.50 -15.66
CA ASP A 377 -40.47 -11.90 -16.86
C ASP A 377 -40.35 -12.74 -18.13
N GLY A 378 -40.33 -14.07 -17.99
CA GLY A 378 -40.18 -15.01 -19.11
C GLY A 378 -38.77 -15.01 -19.73
N GLN A 379 -37.80 -14.34 -19.13
CA GLN A 379 -36.42 -14.28 -19.61
C GLN A 379 -35.52 -15.27 -18.87
N GLU A 380 -35.02 -16.24 -19.62
CA GLU A 380 -34.19 -17.34 -19.11
C GLU A 380 -32.82 -16.86 -18.62
N CYS A 381 -32.50 -17.05 -17.34
CA CYS A 381 -31.13 -16.86 -16.83
C CYS A 381 -30.25 -18.08 -17.17
N ILE A 382 -29.11 -17.85 -17.82
CA ILE A 382 -28.32 -18.91 -18.46
C ILE A 382 -26.85 -18.88 -18.01
N ASN A 383 -26.31 -20.03 -17.61
CA ASN A 383 -24.87 -20.22 -17.40
C ASN A 383 -24.25 -19.22 -16.39
N ASN A 384 -25.02 -18.82 -15.37
CA ASN A 384 -24.48 -18.00 -14.28
C ASN A 384 -23.81 -18.89 -13.23
N THR A 385 -22.81 -18.36 -12.54
CA THR A 385 -22.02 -19.08 -11.54
C THR A 385 -21.91 -18.31 -10.24
N PHE A 386 -22.34 -18.93 -9.14
CA PHE A 386 -21.92 -18.55 -7.78
C PHE A 386 -20.78 -19.46 -7.33
N ARG A 387 -19.65 -18.91 -6.88
CA ARG A 387 -18.56 -19.75 -6.34
C ARG A 387 -17.71 -19.09 -5.26
N TYR A 388 -17.16 -19.88 -4.33
CA TYR A 388 -16.30 -19.35 -3.26
C TYR A 388 -16.96 -18.24 -2.43
N ASN A 389 -18.27 -18.35 -2.21
CA ASN A 389 -19.04 -17.37 -1.44
C ASN A 389 -19.45 -17.96 -0.09
N THR A 390 -19.51 -17.10 0.92
CA THR A 390 -19.98 -17.44 2.27
C THR A 390 -21.30 -16.72 2.56
N SER A 391 -22.37 -17.48 2.77
CA SER A 391 -23.69 -17.04 3.20
C SER A 391 -23.87 -17.37 4.68
N GLU A 392 -24.26 -16.37 5.48
CA GLU A 392 -24.34 -16.51 6.93
C GLU A 392 -25.53 -15.76 7.53
N ASN A 393 -26.23 -16.39 8.48
CA ASN A 393 -27.28 -15.74 9.26
C ASN A 393 -28.39 -15.07 8.44
N CYS A 394 -28.65 -15.51 7.20
CA CYS A 394 -29.79 -15.04 6.42
C CYS A 394 -31.08 -15.29 7.21
N TRP A 395 -31.86 -14.25 7.48
CA TRP A 395 -32.98 -14.33 8.44
C TRP A 395 -34.34 -14.60 7.77
N ARG A 396 -34.39 -14.71 6.44
CA ARG A 396 -35.57 -15.07 5.65
C ARG A 396 -35.15 -15.70 4.31
N ALA A 397 -35.91 -16.67 3.80
CA ALA A 397 -35.69 -17.36 2.52
C ALA A 397 -34.51 -18.35 2.47
N CYS A 398 -33.38 -18.09 1.79
CA CYS A 398 -32.28 -19.06 1.77
C CYS A 398 -30.88 -18.51 1.45
N GLY A 399 -29.86 -19.37 1.57
CA GLY A 399 -28.48 -19.00 1.23
C GLY A 399 -28.15 -19.04 -0.26
N LEU A 400 -28.80 -19.94 -0.99
CA LEU A 400 -28.67 -20.13 -2.42
C LEU A 400 -30.03 -20.52 -3.02
N ALA A 401 -30.51 -19.75 -3.99
CA ALA A 401 -31.74 -20.01 -4.71
C ALA A 401 -31.54 -20.14 -6.23
N ILE A 402 -32.18 -21.14 -6.84
CA ILE A 402 -32.36 -21.24 -8.30
C ILE A 402 -33.85 -21.32 -8.63
N TYR A 403 -34.34 -20.31 -9.34
CA TYR A 403 -35.73 -20.17 -9.78
C TYR A 403 -35.86 -20.21 -11.32
N GLY A 404 -35.59 -21.39 -11.89
CA GLY A 404 -35.64 -21.65 -13.33
C GLY A 404 -34.32 -21.37 -14.06
N GLY A 405 -34.38 -21.37 -15.39
CA GLY A 405 -33.22 -21.10 -16.23
C GLY A 405 -32.58 -22.34 -16.83
N LYS A 406 -31.31 -22.21 -17.21
CA LYS A 406 -30.50 -23.27 -17.84
C LYS A 406 -29.02 -23.18 -17.47
N ASN A 407 -28.37 -24.32 -17.23
CA ASN A 407 -26.91 -24.43 -17.04
C ASN A 407 -26.32 -23.56 -15.90
N ASN A 408 -27.15 -23.13 -14.93
CA ASN A 408 -26.66 -22.33 -13.81
C ASN A 408 -25.90 -23.20 -12.81
N LYS A 409 -24.87 -22.63 -12.19
CA LYS A 409 -23.92 -23.34 -11.33
C LYS A 409 -23.75 -22.67 -9.99
N ALA A 410 -23.58 -23.46 -8.95
CA ALA A 410 -23.22 -22.98 -7.62
C ALA A 410 -22.25 -23.97 -6.96
N TYR A 411 -21.03 -23.54 -6.65
CA TYR A 411 -20.06 -24.45 -6.05
C TYR A 411 -19.01 -23.84 -5.14
N ASN A 412 -18.37 -24.66 -4.30
CA ASN A 412 -17.40 -24.23 -3.30
C ASN A 412 -17.99 -23.19 -2.33
N LEU A 413 -19.20 -23.41 -1.82
CA LEU A 413 -19.91 -22.47 -0.95
C LEU A 413 -19.89 -22.91 0.51
N ILE A 414 -19.92 -21.94 1.42
CA ILE A 414 -20.30 -22.14 2.83
C ILE A 414 -21.64 -21.44 3.05
N ILE A 415 -22.62 -22.16 3.59
CA ILE A 415 -23.93 -21.64 3.97
C ILE A 415 -24.16 -22.02 5.43
N LYS A 416 -24.23 -21.04 6.33
CA LYS A 416 -24.24 -21.27 7.77
C LYS A 416 -25.33 -20.44 8.46
N ASP A 417 -26.07 -21.05 9.36
CA ASP A 417 -27.01 -20.38 10.28
C ASP A 417 -28.14 -19.59 9.61
N ASN A 418 -28.43 -19.87 8.33
CA ASN A 418 -29.62 -19.31 7.68
C ASN A 418 -30.87 -19.88 8.35
N LEU A 419 -31.81 -18.99 8.68
CA LEU A 419 -33.02 -19.35 9.42
C LEU A 419 -33.86 -20.36 8.62
N GLU A 420 -34.07 -20.10 7.34
CA GLU A 420 -34.82 -20.96 6.43
C GLU A 420 -33.88 -21.91 5.67
N ALA A 421 -34.05 -22.14 4.37
CA ALA A 421 -33.23 -23.13 3.67
C ALA A 421 -31.77 -22.68 3.53
N GLY A 422 -30.85 -23.65 3.46
CA GLY A 422 -29.51 -23.37 2.96
C GLY A 422 -29.54 -23.26 1.44
N ILE A 423 -30.08 -24.28 0.77
CA ILE A 423 -30.23 -24.36 -0.68
C ILE A 423 -31.70 -24.51 -1.03
N ARG A 424 -32.21 -23.72 -1.98
CA ARG A 424 -33.56 -23.82 -2.52
C ARG A 424 -33.55 -23.93 -4.05
N VAL A 425 -34.32 -24.89 -4.57
CA VAL A 425 -34.57 -25.01 -6.01
C VAL A 425 -36.07 -25.16 -6.24
N SER A 426 -36.66 -24.18 -6.92
CA SER A 426 -38.12 -24.21 -7.15
C SER A 426 -38.53 -23.38 -8.36
N ASN A 427 -39.71 -23.65 -8.93
CA ASN A 427 -40.32 -22.80 -9.96
C ASN A 427 -41.48 -21.97 -9.37
N ASN A 428 -41.31 -21.53 -8.11
CA ASN A 428 -42.35 -20.87 -7.32
C ASN A 428 -42.55 -19.39 -7.65
N PHE A 429 -41.74 -18.79 -8.50
CA PHE A 429 -41.89 -17.40 -8.93
C PHE A 429 -42.26 -17.30 -10.41
N PRO A 430 -43.06 -16.31 -10.82
CA PRO A 430 -43.34 -16.06 -12.23
C PRO A 430 -42.04 -15.88 -13.03
N GLY A 431 -41.96 -16.48 -14.22
CA GLY A 431 -40.74 -16.44 -15.00
C GLY A 431 -40.65 -17.51 -16.08
N ALA A 432 -39.49 -17.58 -16.73
CA ALA A 432 -39.13 -18.70 -17.58
C ALA A 432 -38.94 -19.96 -16.72
N PRO A 433 -39.46 -21.13 -17.17
CA PRO A 433 -39.36 -22.38 -16.44
C PRO A 433 -37.91 -22.91 -16.38
N PHE A 434 -37.71 -24.01 -15.66
CA PHE A 434 -36.53 -24.85 -15.87
C PHE A 434 -36.52 -25.38 -17.31
N ASN A 435 -35.40 -25.17 -18.01
CA ASN A 435 -35.28 -25.56 -19.41
C ASN A 435 -35.31 -27.08 -19.60
N ASN A 436 -35.68 -27.54 -20.81
CA ASN A 436 -35.63 -28.96 -21.17
C ASN A 436 -34.20 -29.46 -21.45
N ASP A 437 -33.33 -28.55 -21.88
CA ASP A 437 -31.93 -28.77 -22.23
C ASP A 437 -31.00 -28.21 -21.15
N GLY A 438 -29.81 -28.80 -21.03
CA GLY A 438 -28.82 -28.37 -20.05
C GLY A 438 -29.12 -28.86 -18.64
N VAL A 439 -28.19 -28.62 -17.71
CA VAL A 439 -28.25 -29.14 -16.34
C VAL A 439 -27.74 -28.10 -15.37
N HIS A 440 -28.50 -27.86 -14.30
CA HIS A 440 -28.06 -27.05 -13.16
C HIS A 440 -27.13 -27.88 -12.27
N GLU A 441 -25.96 -27.35 -11.94
CA GLU A 441 -24.94 -28.03 -11.13
C GLU A 441 -24.76 -27.31 -9.78
N ILE A 442 -25.05 -28.00 -8.68
CA ILE A 442 -24.91 -27.47 -7.32
C ILE A 442 -23.99 -28.41 -6.54
N HIS A 443 -22.76 -28.01 -6.23
CA HIS A 443 -21.79 -28.96 -5.69
C HIS A 443 -20.67 -28.37 -4.84
N ASP A 444 -19.98 -29.21 -4.07
CA ASP A 444 -18.91 -28.76 -3.16
C ASP A 444 -19.43 -27.69 -2.16
N ILE A 445 -20.52 -27.97 -1.45
CA ILE A 445 -21.16 -27.01 -0.52
C ILE A 445 -21.23 -27.56 0.90
N THR A 446 -20.86 -26.75 1.89
CA THR A 446 -21.15 -27.02 3.29
C THR A 446 -22.41 -26.24 3.70
N VAL A 447 -23.45 -26.94 4.14
CA VAL A 447 -24.67 -26.36 4.72
C VAL A 447 -24.69 -26.70 6.22
N THR A 448 -24.67 -25.67 7.07
CA THR A 448 -24.62 -25.86 8.52
C THR A 448 -25.78 -25.15 9.17
N THR A 449 -26.57 -25.89 9.93
CA THR A 449 -27.59 -25.31 10.82
C THR A 449 -28.65 -24.46 10.10
N CYS A 450 -29.04 -24.94 8.90
CA CYS A 450 -30.14 -24.39 8.11
C CYS A 450 -31.40 -25.29 8.20
N GLY A 451 -32.48 -24.79 7.62
CA GLY A 451 -33.83 -25.34 7.72
C GLY A 451 -34.55 -24.78 8.95
N THR A 452 -35.87 -24.87 8.96
CA THR A 452 -36.71 -24.46 10.10
C THR A 452 -38.04 -25.20 10.07
N PHE A 453 -38.64 -25.42 11.23
CA PHE A 453 -40.00 -25.94 11.33
C PHE A 453 -41.04 -24.86 10.99
N ASN A 454 -40.73 -23.60 11.25
CA ASN A 454 -41.59 -22.45 10.97
C ASN A 454 -40.81 -21.39 10.19
N ASP A 455 -40.91 -21.41 8.87
CA ASP A 455 -40.47 -20.28 8.04
C ASP A 455 -41.32 -19.02 8.30
N THR A 456 -41.03 -17.95 7.57
CA THR A 456 -41.80 -16.70 7.67
C THR A 456 -43.28 -16.84 7.26
N TYR A 457 -43.67 -18.03 6.75
CA TYR A 457 -45.01 -18.45 6.35
C TYR A 457 -45.59 -19.59 7.21
N ASN A 458 -44.96 -19.93 8.35
CA ASN A 458 -45.33 -21.06 9.24
C ASN A 458 -45.31 -22.44 8.56
N ASN A 459 -44.40 -22.62 7.61
CA ASN A 459 -44.15 -23.88 6.93
C ASN A 459 -42.81 -24.50 7.34
N PRO A 460 -42.74 -25.83 7.40
CA PRO A 460 -41.48 -26.54 7.56
C PRO A 460 -40.65 -26.43 6.27
N VAL A 461 -39.38 -26.12 6.44
CA VAL A 461 -38.37 -25.97 5.39
C VAL A 461 -37.16 -26.81 5.76
N ALA A 462 -36.64 -27.57 4.81
CA ALA A 462 -35.42 -28.36 5.00
C ALA A 462 -34.15 -27.53 4.78
N ALA A 463 -32.99 -28.04 5.20
CA ALA A 463 -31.70 -27.40 4.89
C ALA A 463 -31.44 -27.35 3.37
N VAL A 464 -31.86 -28.36 2.63
CA VAL A 464 -31.95 -28.38 1.16
C VAL A 464 -33.41 -28.61 0.77
N ASP A 465 -34.06 -27.59 0.21
CA ASP A 465 -35.50 -27.58 -0.09
C ASP A 465 -35.73 -27.49 -1.60
N ILE A 466 -36.12 -28.61 -2.21
CA ILE A 466 -36.41 -28.72 -3.64
C ILE A 466 -37.91 -28.94 -3.81
N PHE A 467 -38.58 -28.07 -4.54
CA PHE A 467 -40.00 -28.26 -4.77
C PHE A 467 -40.55 -27.72 -6.08
N SER A 468 -41.51 -28.46 -6.65
CA SER A 468 -42.29 -27.99 -7.79
C SER A 468 -43.49 -27.14 -7.37
N ALA A 469 -43.80 -26.17 -8.22
CA ALA A 469 -44.92 -25.26 -8.18
C ALA A 469 -45.44 -25.01 -9.62
N THR A 470 -46.31 -24.00 -9.81
CA THR A 470 -46.97 -23.69 -11.09
C THR A 470 -46.61 -22.34 -11.70
N ASN A 471 -45.77 -21.54 -11.03
CA ASN A 471 -45.61 -20.12 -11.38
C ASN A 471 -44.66 -19.90 -12.57
N ALA A 472 -43.62 -20.71 -12.72
CA ALA A 472 -42.78 -20.78 -13.91
C ALA A 472 -42.82 -22.18 -14.51
N GLY A 473 -43.86 -22.46 -15.32
CA GLY A 473 -44.18 -23.81 -15.78
C GLY A 473 -44.63 -24.73 -14.64
N THR A 474 -44.73 -26.03 -14.90
CA THR A 474 -45.25 -27.03 -13.94
C THR A 474 -44.17 -27.95 -13.35
N GLN A 475 -42.91 -27.81 -13.76
CA GLN A 475 -41.85 -28.78 -13.45
C GLN A 475 -40.58 -28.09 -12.95
N VAL A 476 -39.95 -28.69 -11.94
CA VAL A 476 -38.52 -28.50 -11.65
C VAL A 476 -37.77 -29.65 -12.31
N LYS A 477 -36.70 -29.36 -13.07
CA LYS A 477 -35.99 -30.42 -13.79
C LYS A 477 -34.53 -30.11 -14.06
N ASN A 478 -33.79 -31.17 -14.37
CA ASN A 478 -32.38 -31.14 -14.79
C ASN A 478 -31.48 -30.51 -13.72
N VAL A 479 -31.50 -31.06 -12.51
CA VAL A 479 -30.75 -30.53 -11.36
C VAL A 479 -29.86 -31.62 -10.78
N GLN A 480 -28.57 -31.34 -10.63
CA GLN A 480 -27.60 -32.24 -10.02
C GLN A 480 -27.00 -31.60 -8.79
N LEU A 481 -27.04 -32.33 -7.68
CA LEU A 481 -26.45 -31.98 -6.40
C LEU A 481 -25.35 -32.98 -6.07
N TYR A 482 -24.11 -32.53 -5.82
CA TYR A 482 -23.05 -33.46 -5.45
C TYR A 482 -21.96 -32.90 -4.54
N ASN A 483 -21.31 -33.76 -3.74
CA ASN A 483 -20.34 -33.35 -2.72
C ASN A 483 -20.88 -32.26 -1.78
N ILE A 484 -22.01 -32.53 -1.13
CA ILE A 484 -22.65 -31.60 -0.19
C ILE A 484 -22.60 -32.18 1.22
N ASP A 485 -22.08 -31.40 2.16
CA ASP A 485 -22.08 -31.75 3.58
C ASP A 485 -23.14 -30.92 4.31
N ILE A 486 -24.16 -31.59 4.85
CA ILE A 486 -25.23 -31.00 5.64
C ILE A 486 -24.98 -31.35 7.11
N THR A 487 -24.79 -30.35 7.95
CA THR A 487 -24.54 -30.53 9.38
C THR A 487 -25.57 -29.81 10.25
N ASP A 488 -26.06 -30.51 11.28
CA ASP A 488 -26.96 -29.98 12.29
C ASP A 488 -28.18 -29.24 11.75
N SER A 489 -28.87 -29.78 10.72
CA SER A 489 -30.07 -29.13 10.17
C SER A 489 -31.11 -28.90 11.27
N ARG A 490 -31.70 -27.69 11.32
CA ARG A 490 -32.67 -27.35 12.40
C ARG A 490 -33.94 -28.18 12.26
N ASN A 491 -34.34 -28.44 11.02
CA ASN A 491 -35.45 -29.32 10.67
C ASN A 491 -34.96 -30.53 9.85
N ASP A 492 -35.67 -30.93 8.79
CA ASP A 492 -35.28 -31.99 7.86
C ASP A 492 -34.03 -31.57 7.07
N ALA A 493 -33.17 -32.52 6.69
CA ALA A 493 -31.96 -32.19 5.93
C ALA A 493 -32.26 -31.93 4.45
N ILE A 494 -32.97 -32.85 3.78
CA ILE A 494 -33.33 -32.74 2.38
C ILE A 494 -34.85 -32.92 2.24
N SER A 495 -35.51 -32.01 1.53
CA SER A 495 -36.91 -32.09 1.14
C SER A 495 -37.01 -32.09 -0.39
N ILE A 496 -37.70 -33.08 -0.94
CA ILE A 496 -38.06 -33.20 -2.35
C ILE A 496 -39.58 -33.24 -2.40
N SER A 497 -40.23 -32.16 -2.83
CA SER A 497 -41.68 -32.07 -2.70
C SER A 497 -42.41 -31.46 -3.88
N LYS A 498 -43.66 -31.84 -4.06
CA LYS A 498 -44.60 -31.12 -4.91
C LYS A 498 -45.48 -30.25 -4.02
N ARG A 499 -45.36 -28.93 -4.15
CA ARG A 499 -46.30 -27.97 -3.54
C ARG A 499 -47.45 -27.67 -4.49
N SER A 500 -47.14 -27.49 -5.77
CA SER A 500 -48.10 -27.51 -6.88
C SER A 500 -47.40 -27.98 -8.18
N GLY A 501 -48.10 -28.00 -9.31
CA GLY A 501 -47.54 -28.41 -10.61
C GLY A 501 -47.47 -29.92 -10.80
N ASP A 502 -46.63 -30.36 -11.72
CA ASP A 502 -46.55 -31.75 -12.18
C ASP A 502 -45.56 -32.55 -11.34
N GLY A 503 -44.34 -32.02 -11.10
CA GLY A 503 -43.35 -32.71 -10.28
C GLY A 503 -41.90 -32.35 -10.62
N ILE A 504 -41.00 -33.28 -10.32
CA ILE A 504 -39.55 -33.09 -10.32
C ILE A 504 -38.91 -34.15 -11.22
N TYR A 505 -38.12 -33.74 -12.21
CA TYR A 505 -37.60 -34.64 -13.25
C TYR A 505 -36.08 -34.52 -13.41
N ASN A 506 -35.38 -35.64 -13.63
CA ASN A 506 -33.93 -35.64 -13.82
C ASN A 506 -33.19 -34.93 -12.67
N LEU A 507 -33.58 -35.27 -11.44
CA LEU A 507 -32.89 -34.88 -10.22
C LEU A 507 -31.79 -35.90 -9.90
N SER A 508 -30.62 -35.47 -9.45
CA SER A 508 -29.64 -36.42 -8.91
C SER A 508 -28.91 -35.88 -7.70
N PHE A 509 -28.62 -36.78 -6.77
CA PHE A 509 -27.77 -36.56 -5.61
C PHE A 509 -26.57 -37.50 -5.65
N LYS A 510 -25.37 -37.01 -5.37
CA LYS A 510 -24.17 -37.85 -5.33
C LYS A 510 -23.20 -37.39 -4.26
N ASP A 511 -22.66 -38.30 -3.46
CA ASP A 511 -21.66 -37.99 -2.43
C ASP A 511 -22.20 -36.93 -1.45
N ILE A 512 -23.30 -37.26 -0.78
CA ILE A 512 -23.96 -36.36 0.17
C ILE A 512 -23.72 -36.89 1.58
N THR A 513 -23.20 -36.04 2.46
CA THR A 513 -23.06 -36.36 3.88
C THR A 513 -24.10 -35.58 4.66
N VAL A 514 -24.87 -36.26 5.49
CA VAL A 514 -25.75 -35.63 6.47
C VAL A 514 -25.37 -36.08 7.87
N ASN A 515 -25.06 -35.12 8.74
CA ASN A 515 -24.69 -35.35 10.12
C ASN A 515 -25.46 -34.40 11.04
N GLY A 516 -26.49 -34.90 11.72
CA GLY A 516 -27.33 -34.08 12.58
C GLY A 516 -28.55 -33.49 11.87
N THR A 517 -29.74 -33.81 12.37
CA THR A 517 -31.02 -33.26 11.88
C THR A 517 -31.97 -32.91 13.04
N GLY A 518 -33.04 -32.16 12.76
CA GLY A 518 -34.14 -31.93 13.70
C GLY A 518 -33.77 -31.20 14.99
N LYS A 519 -32.76 -30.30 14.96
CA LYS A 519 -32.25 -29.60 16.17
C LYS A 519 -33.24 -28.64 16.82
N GLU A 520 -34.25 -28.19 16.08
CA GLU A 520 -35.29 -27.28 16.58
C GLU A 520 -36.40 -28.00 17.37
N TYR A 521 -36.54 -29.31 17.19
CA TYR A 521 -37.53 -30.11 17.90
C TYR A 521 -37.13 -30.33 19.38
N PRO A 522 -38.07 -30.29 20.34
CA PRO A 522 -39.52 -30.02 20.19
C PRO A 522 -39.89 -28.54 20.25
N ASN A 523 -38.91 -27.64 20.34
CA ASN A 523 -39.09 -26.31 20.92
C ASN A 523 -39.96 -25.36 20.08
N ASN A 524 -39.98 -25.48 18.75
CA ASN A 524 -40.85 -24.66 17.88
C ASN A 524 -42.08 -25.41 17.34
N ASN A 525 -42.53 -26.46 18.05
CA ASN A 525 -43.70 -27.27 17.73
C ASN A 525 -45.04 -26.60 18.13
N ALA A 526 -45.25 -25.33 17.79
CA ALA A 526 -46.46 -24.58 18.16
C ALA A 526 -47.77 -25.19 17.63
N LEU A 527 -47.70 -26.10 16.66
CA LEU A 527 -48.86 -26.67 15.97
C LEU A 527 -49.16 -28.14 16.29
N ASN A 528 -48.44 -28.77 17.22
CA ASN A 528 -48.64 -30.16 17.63
C ASN A 528 -48.91 -31.09 16.42
N ARG A 529 -48.09 -30.94 15.37
CA ARG A 529 -48.27 -31.72 14.14
C ARG A 529 -47.72 -33.12 14.43
N ASN A 530 -48.60 -34.13 14.51
CA ASN A 530 -48.27 -35.53 14.81
C ASN A 530 -47.42 -36.25 13.73
N TRP A 531 -46.70 -35.53 12.89
CA TRP A 531 -45.92 -36.08 11.78
C TRP A 531 -44.43 -35.98 12.09
N GLY A 532 -43.63 -36.95 11.64
CA GLY A 532 -42.19 -37.00 11.92
C GLY A 532 -41.42 -35.80 11.35
N ARG A 533 -40.32 -35.43 12.02
CA ARG A 533 -39.35 -34.40 11.64
C ARG A 533 -37.94 -34.79 12.04
N GLY A 534 -36.98 -34.23 11.32
CA GLY A 534 -35.57 -34.60 11.41
C GLY A 534 -35.20 -35.72 10.45
N PHE A 535 -35.92 -35.85 9.32
CA PHE A 535 -35.56 -36.81 8.29
C PHE A 535 -34.24 -36.41 7.62
N PHE A 536 -33.48 -37.42 7.18
CA PHE A 536 -32.38 -37.18 6.26
C PHE A 536 -32.91 -36.83 4.87
N VAL A 537 -33.96 -37.53 4.41
CA VAL A 537 -34.68 -37.23 3.17
C VAL A 537 -36.19 -37.31 3.42
N LEU A 538 -36.91 -36.27 3.04
CA LEU A 538 -38.36 -36.22 3.01
C LEU A 538 -38.84 -36.09 1.57
N ILE A 539 -39.65 -37.03 1.10
CA ILE A 539 -40.36 -36.93 -0.19
C ILE A 539 -41.86 -36.75 0.08
N ALA A 540 -42.43 -35.66 -0.41
CA ALA A 540 -43.80 -35.28 -0.06
C ALA A 540 -44.61 -34.66 -1.22
N GLY A 541 -45.94 -34.74 -1.11
CA GLY A 541 -46.86 -34.07 -2.06
C GLY A 541 -47.14 -34.85 -3.34
N SER A 542 -46.80 -36.14 -3.38
CA SER A 542 -47.00 -37.02 -4.53
C SER A 542 -46.45 -36.44 -5.85
N PRO A 543 -45.16 -36.06 -5.90
CA PRO A 543 -44.56 -35.57 -7.14
C PRO A 543 -44.60 -36.63 -8.23
N ALA A 544 -44.66 -36.20 -9.50
CA ALA A 544 -44.29 -37.04 -10.63
C ALA A 544 -42.80 -36.86 -10.97
N GLY A 545 -42.26 -37.76 -11.78
CA GLY A 545 -40.93 -37.64 -12.38
C GLY A 545 -39.91 -38.62 -11.80
N ASN A 546 -38.65 -38.22 -11.67
CA ASN A 546 -37.58 -39.12 -11.27
C ASN A 546 -36.40 -38.40 -10.61
N GLY A 547 -35.77 -39.12 -9.69
CA GLY A 547 -34.53 -38.76 -9.03
C GLY A 547 -33.63 -39.98 -8.82
N THR A 548 -32.32 -39.75 -8.88
CA THR A 548 -31.31 -40.77 -8.58
C THR A 548 -30.42 -40.34 -7.42
N TYR A 549 -29.88 -41.31 -6.68
CA TYR A 549 -28.90 -41.02 -5.63
C TYR A 549 -27.74 -42.01 -5.61
N CYS A 550 -26.56 -41.54 -5.21
CA CYS A 550 -25.39 -42.37 -4.93
C CYS A 550 -24.60 -41.84 -3.72
N ASN A 551 -24.06 -42.75 -2.91
CA ASN A 551 -23.19 -42.42 -1.77
C ASN A 551 -23.82 -41.39 -0.80
N MET A 552 -25.04 -41.66 -0.38
CA MET A 552 -25.70 -40.90 0.67
C MET A 552 -25.24 -41.44 2.04
N ASN A 553 -24.54 -40.63 2.82
CA ASN A 553 -24.00 -41.01 4.13
C ASN A 553 -24.74 -40.26 5.22
N TYR A 554 -25.43 -40.98 6.10
CA TYR A 554 -26.28 -40.39 7.14
C TYR A 554 -25.83 -40.76 8.54
N SER A 555 -25.82 -39.79 9.45
CA SER A 555 -25.48 -39.99 10.85
C SER A 555 -26.21 -38.99 11.77
N ASN A 556 -26.41 -39.38 13.03
CA ASN A 556 -26.94 -38.52 14.09
C ASN A 556 -28.32 -37.91 13.80
N ARG A 557 -29.29 -38.74 13.41
CA ARG A 557 -30.68 -38.31 13.21
C ARG A 557 -31.27 -37.75 14.51
N GLY A 558 -31.83 -36.55 14.46
CA GLY A 558 -32.57 -35.96 15.58
C GLY A 558 -34.06 -35.81 15.28
N GLY A 559 -34.73 -34.92 16.01
CA GLY A 559 -36.18 -34.74 15.93
C GLY A 559 -36.97 -35.94 16.47
N ASN A 560 -38.19 -36.11 15.98
CA ASN A 560 -39.09 -37.23 16.31
C ASN A 560 -39.26 -38.24 15.16
N ALA A 561 -38.52 -38.10 14.05
CA ALA A 561 -38.50 -39.05 12.96
C ALA A 561 -38.00 -40.43 13.43
N THR A 562 -38.81 -41.46 13.21
CA THR A 562 -38.49 -42.85 13.58
C THR A 562 -37.71 -43.58 12.49
N VAL A 563 -37.72 -43.06 11.26
CA VAL A 563 -37.02 -43.59 10.09
C VAL A 563 -36.07 -42.55 9.49
N ASN A 564 -35.12 -43.01 8.68
CA ASN A 564 -34.15 -42.14 8.01
C ASN A 564 -34.80 -41.30 6.90
N GLU A 565 -35.70 -41.92 6.14
CA GLU A 565 -36.36 -41.33 4.99
C GLU A 565 -37.86 -41.50 5.11
N GLU A 566 -38.61 -40.46 4.75
CA GLU A 566 -40.07 -40.50 4.67
C GLU A 566 -40.50 -40.38 3.22
N ILE A 567 -41.03 -41.48 2.67
CA ILE A 567 -41.41 -41.61 1.26
C ILE A 567 -42.85 -42.09 1.07
N SER A 568 -43.69 -42.05 2.10
CA SER A 568 -45.08 -42.53 2.00
C SER A 568 -45.93 -41.75 1.00
N ALA A 569 -45.57 -40.51 0.68
CA ALA A 569 -46.22 -39.65 -0.31
C ALA A 569 -45.38 -39.45 -1.58
N ILE A 570 -44.67 -40.50 -2.01
CA ILE A 570 -43.80 -40.45 -3.20
C ILE A 570 -44.56 -40.32 -4.54
N GLY A 571 -45.85 -40.67 -4.59
CA GLY A 571 -46.64 -40.56 -5.81
C GLY A 571 -46.10 -41.43 -6.95
N THR A 572 -45.93 -40.85 -8.14
CA THR A 572 -45.33 -41.53 -9.31
C THR A 572 -43.85 -41.19 -9.49
N PHE A 573 -43.25 -40.43 -8.56
CA PHE A 573 -41.83 -40.13 -8.59
C PHE A 573 -41.00 -41.38 -8.33
N SER A 574 -40.02 -41.67 -9.19
CA SER A 574 -39.05 -42.72 -8.91
C SER A 574 -37.86 -42.15 -8.14
N TRP A 575 -37.57 -42.72 -6.97
CA TRP A 575 -36.38 -42.42 -6.19
C TRP A 575 -35.52 -43.67 -6.11
N THR A 576 -34.45 -43.72 -6.90
CA THR A 576 -33.70 -44.96 -7.13
C THR A 576 -32.19 -44.78 -6.95
N PRO A 577 -31.46 -45.77 -6.43
CA PRO A 577 -30.00 -45.76 -6.50
C PRO A 577 -29.56 -45.63 -7.96
N GLY A 578 -28.57 -44.77 -8.22
CA GLY A 578 -27.98 -44.64 -9.55
C GLY A 578 -27.31 -45.93 -10.02
N SER A 579 -27.37 -46.22 -11.32
CA SER A 579 -26.80 -47.43 -11.92
C SER A 579 -25.26 -47.51 -11.83
N ASN A 580 -24.59 -46.39 -11.54
CA ASN A 580 -23.14 -46.28 -11.33
C ASN A 580 -22.81 -45.65 -9.96
N CYS A 581 -23.35 -46.21 -8.87
CA CYS A 581 -22.97 -45.80 -7.51
C CYS A 581 -21.64 -46.39 -7.02
N SER A 582 -20.90 -47.08 -7.88
CA SER A 582 -19.50 -47.36 -7.60
C SER A 582 -18.75 -46.04 -7.61
N SER A 583 -18.09 -45.71 -6.49
CA SER A 583 -16.93 -44.84 -6.52
C SER A 583 -15.81 -45.55 -7.29
N THR A 584 -15.96 -45.72 -8.60
CA THR A 584 -14.78 -45.79 -9.43
C THR A 584 -14.17 -44.41 -9.27
N SER A 585 -13.13 -44.29 -8.45
CA SER A 585 -12.22 -43.17 -8.59
C SER A 585 -11.92 -43.12 -10.07
N VAL A 586 -12.42 -42.09 -10.76
CA VAL A 586 -12.03 -41.79 -12.13
C VAL A 586 -10.63 -41.25 -11.94
N PRO A 587 -9.59 -42.07 -12.16
CA PRO A 587 -8.25 -41.64 -11.85
C PRO A 587 -7.92 -40.49 -12.78
N VAL A 588 -7.13 -39.56 -12.27
CA VAL A 588 -6.56 -38.55 -13.16
C VAL A 588 -5.74 -39.26 -14.25
N THR A 589 -6.06 -38.95 -15.50
CA THR A 589 -5.29 -39.39 -16.66
C THR A 589 -4.25 -38.35 -17.04
N GLY A 590 -4.47 -37.08 -16.69
CA GLY A 590 -3.52 -36.00 -16.89
C GLY A 590 -3.88 -34.72 -16.16
N VAL A 591 -2.96 -33.76 -16.21
CA VAL A 591 -3.19 -32.37 -15.80
C VAL A 591 -2.51 -31.47 -16.83
N THR A 592 -3.14 -30.36 -17.17
CA THR A 592 -2.51 -29.25 -17.89
C THR A 592 -2.54 -28.01 -17.03
N ILE A 593 -1.75 -27.01 -17.37
CA ILE A 593 -1.68 -25.75 -16.62
C ILE A 593 -1.62 -24.58 -17.59
N SER A 594 -2.37 -23.51 -17.30
CA SER A 594 -2.40 -22.29 -18.10
C SER A 594 -2.14 -21.05 -17.24
N PRO A 595 -1.30 -20.10 -17.68
CA PRO A 595 -0.44 -20.22 -18.85
C PRO A 595 0.72 -21.21 -18.62
N THR A 596 1.24 -21.83 -19.68
CA THR A 596 2.41 -22.75 -19.60
C THR A 596 3.74 -21.99 -19.50
N THR A 597 3.74 -20.70 -19.80
CA THR A 597 4.87 -19.79 -19.61
C THR A 597 4.39 -18.45 -19.07
N ALA A 598 5.20 -17.78 -18.26
CA ALA A 598 4.94 -16.41 -17.86
C ALA A 598 6.23 -15.61 -17.79
N ASN A 599 6.18 -14.37 -18.28
CA ASN A 599 7.26 -13.39 -18.16
C ASN A 599 6.84 -12.33 -17.14
N LEU A 600 7.48 -12.32 -15.97
CA LEU A 600 7.11 -11.46 -14.85
C LEU A 600 8.24 -10.47 -14.50
N GLY A 601 7.87 -9.32 -13.94
CA GLY A 601 8.81 -8.47 -13.21
C GLY A 601 8.87 -8.89 -11.74
N VAL A 602 9.97 -8.58 -11.05
CA VAL A 602 10.09 -8.80 -9.59
C VAL A 602 8.93 -8.12 -8.86
N GLY A 603 8.29 -8.84 -7.93
CA GLY A 603 7.10 -8.40 -7.20
C GLY A 603 5.77 -8.60 -7.94
N ALA A 604 5.78 -8.90 -9.24
CA ALA A 604 4.56 -9.23 -9.97
C ALA A 604 4.05 -10.63 -9.60
N THR A 605 2.75 -10.83 -9.79
CA THR A 605 2.08 -12.11 -9.53
C THR A 605 1.46 -12.68 -10.80
N GLN A 606 1.39 -14.01 -10.90
CA GLN A 606 0.70 -14.70 -11.99
C GLN A 606 -0.14 -15.84 -11.43
N GLN A 607 -1.44 -15.85 -11.74
CA GLN A 607 -2.30 -16.96 -11.40
C GLN A 607 -2.08 -18.10 -12.41
N LEU A 608 -1.88 -19.31 -11.92
CA LEU A 608 -1.94 -20.52 -12.73
C LEU A 608 -3.31 -21.18 -12.57
N THR A 609 -3.86 -21.68 -13.68
CA THR A 609 -5.11 -22.44 -13.70
C THR A 609 -4.81 -23.87 -14.15
N PRO A 610 -4.93 -24.87 -13.26
CA PRO A 610 -4.77 -26.27 -13.63
C PRO A 610 -6.07 -26.80 -14.25
N THR A 611 -5.94 -27.68 -15.24
CA THR A 611 -7.07 -28.42 -15.81
C THR A 611 -6.77 -29.90 -15.68
N VAL A 612 -7.53 -30.59 -14.82
CA VAL A 612 -7.37 -32.03 -14.58
C VAL A 612 -8.21 -32.82 -15.60
N ALA A 613 -7.60 -33.84 -16.19
CA ALA A 613 -8.22 -34.75 -17.14
C ALA A 613 -8.37 -36.17 -16.52
N PRO A 614 -9.44 -36.92 -16.83
CA PRO A 614 -10.62 -36.41 -17.53
C PRO A 614 -11.36 -35.38 -16.69
N ALA A 615 -12.22 -34.56 -17.31
CA ALA A 615 -12.94 -33.49 -16.61
C ALA A 615 -13.85 -34.02 -15.47
N ASN A 616 -14.14 -35.31 -15.45
CA ASN A 616 -14.88 -36.00 -14.38
C ASN A 616 -13.97 -36.82 -13.43
N ALA A 617 -12.65 -36.55 -13.40
CA ALA A 617 -11.74 -37.17 -12.44
C ALA A 617 -12.25 -36.97 -11.01
N THR A 618 -12.20 -38.03 -10.19
CA THR A 618 -12.79 -38.03 -8.84
C THR A 618 -12.00 -37.15 -7.88
N ASN A 619 -10.67 -37.15 -7.99
CA ASN A 619 -9.79 -36.25 -7.27
C ASN A 619 -9.15 -35.27 -8.26
N LYS A 620 -9.55 -34.00 -8.17
CA LYS A 620 -8.97 -32.90 -8.96
C LYS A 620 -8.04 -32.01 -8.13
N THR A 621 -7.78 -32.37 -6.87
CA THR A 621 -6.87 -31.59 -6.03
C THR A 621 -5.47 -31.65 -6.62
N VAL A 622 -4.82 -30.50 -6.63
CA VAL A 622 -3.44 -30.35 -7.09
C VAL A 622 -2.62 -29.68 -6.01
N SER A 623 -1.32 -29.93 -6.05
CA SER A 623 -0.32 -29.22 -5.28
C SER A 623 0.63 -28.50 -6.23
N TYR A 624 1.19 -27.40 -5.76
CA TYR A 624 2.17 -26.62 -6.52
C TYR A 624 3.50 -26.65 -5.81
N ASN A 625 4.58 -26.71 -6.58
CA ASN A 625 5.92 -26.55 -6.07
C ASN A 625 6.74 -25.68 -7.04
N SER A 626 7.56 -24.80 -6.48
CA SER A 626 8.59 -24.09 -7.25
C SER A 626 9.93 -24.80 -7.09
N ASN A 627 10.64 -25.04 -8.19
CA ASN A 627 12.01 -25.55 -8.11
C ASN A 627 13.02 -24.51 -7.58
N ASN A 628 12.63 -23.23 -7.55
CA ASN A 628 13.50 -22.13 -7.12
C ASN A 628 12.66 -21.03 -6.44
N THR A 629 12.36 -21.23 -5.17
CA THR A 629 11.59 -20.28 -4.34
C THR A 629 12.31 -18.95 -4.12
N GLY A 630 13.64 -18.90 -4.29
CA GLY A 630 14.40 -17.64 -4.30
C GLY A 630 14.16 -16.79 -5.55
N VAL A 631 13.70 -17.40 -6.64
CA VAL A 631 13.31 -16.71 -7.89
C VAL A 631 11.81 -16.50 -7.93
N ALA A 632 10.98 -17.54 -7.78
CA ALA A 632 9.53 -17.43 -7.76
C ALA A 632 8.92 -18.36 -6.69
N THR A 633 8.01 -17.84 -5.87
CA THR A 633 7.19 -18.66 -4.96
C THR A 633 5.82 -18.93 -5.58
N VAL A 634 5.15 -19.99 -5.15
CA VAL A 634 3.77 -20.30 -5.54
C VAL A 634 3.01 -20.73 -4.30
N ASN A 635 1.80 -20.20 -4.09
CA ASN A 635 0.96 -20.59 -2.96
C ASN A 635 0.09 -21.81 -3.30
N SER A 636 -0.68 -22.31 -2.32
CA SER A 636 -1.57 -23.45 -2.50
C SER A 636 -2.69 -23.22 -3.54
N ALA A 637 -3.02 -21.96 -3.83
CA ALA A 637 -4.01 -21.58 -4.85
C ALA A 637 -3.40 -21.47 -6.26
N GLY A 638 -2.09 -21.70 -6.44
CA GLY A 638 -1.43 -21.57 -7.75
C GLY A 638 -1.07 -20.12 -8.12
N LEU A 639 -1.14 -19.17 -7.17
CA LEU A 639 -0.68 -17.81 -7.38
C LEU A 639 0.84 -17.75 -7.20
N ILE A 640 1.53 -17.40 -8.28
CA ILE A 640 2.97 -17.18 -8.29
C ILE A 640 3.26 -15.77 -7.77
N THR A 641 4.32 -15.61 -6.98
CA THR A 641 4.92 -14.31 -6.64
C THR A 641 6.39 -14.29 -7.06
N ALA A 642 6.74 -13.32 -7.90
CA ALA A 642 8.12 -13.13 -8.37
C ALA A 642 9.01 -12.51 -7.28
N ILE A 643 10.08 -13.20 -6.90
CA ILE A 643 10.99 -12.81 -5.81
C ILE A 643 12.29 -12.18 -6.34
N ALA A 644 12.94 -12.80 -7.33
CA ALA A 644 14.20 -12.31 -7.89
C ALA A 644 14.31 -12.63 -9.38
N SER A 645 15.15 -11.90 -10.10
CA SER A 645 15.43 -12.17 -11.53
C SER A 645 16.03 -13.56 -11.71
N GLY A 646 15.57 -14.27 -12.72
CA GLY A 646 16.00 -15.63 -13.02
C GLY A 646 14.86 -16.44 -13.61
N THR A 647 15.05 -17.75 -13.69
CA THR A 647 14.02 -18.68 -14.13
C THR A 647 13.62 -19.62 -13.00
N ALA A 648 12.33 -19.89 -12.89
CA ALA A 648 11.75 -20.89 -12.00
C ALA A 648 10.76 -21.74 -12.80
N THR A 649 10.70 -23.03 -12.50
CA THR A 649 9.70 -23.93 -13.03
C THR A 649 8.72 -24.25 -11.91
N ILE A 650 7.45 -23.90 -12.12
CA ILE A 650 6.36 -24.26 -11.22
C ILE A 650 5.79 -25.58 -11.70
N THR A 651 5.82 -26.58 -10.83
CA THR A 651 5.23 -27.90 -11.09
C THR A 651 3.90 -27.98 -10.37
N VAL A 652 2.83 -28.25 -11.13
CA VAL A 652 1.57 -28.69 -10.56
C VAL A 652 1.54 -30.22 -10.54
N THR A 653 1.14 -30.81 -9.43
CA THR A 653 1.04 -32.27 -9.26
C THR A 653 -0.35 -32.61 -8.75
N THR A 654 -1.10 -33.45 -9.47
CA THR A 654 -2.36 -33.98 -8.98
C THR A 654 -2.10 -34.85 -7.76
N GLN A 655 -2.97 -34.72 -6.75
CA GLN A 655 -2.84 -35.47 -5.51
C GLN A 655 -3.09 -36.97 -5.72
N ASP A 656 -4.11 -37.30 -6.50
CA ASP A 656 -4.33 -38.65 -7.00
C ASP A 656 -3.51 -38.85 -8.29
N GLY A 657 -3.02 -40.05 -8.57
CA GLY A 657 -2.30 -40.43 -9.79
C GLY A 657 -0.96 -39.73 -10.10
N ALA A 658 -0.52 -38.76 -9.29
CA ALA A 658 0.77 -38.06 -9.37
C ALA A 658 1.10 -37.51 -10.78
N LYS A 659 0.08 -37.05 -11.52
CA LYS A 659 0.25 -36.44 -12.84
C LYS A 659 0.79 -35.03 -12.67
N THR A 660 1.72 -34.65 -13.53
CA THR A 660 2.39 -33.35 -13.43
C THR A 660 2.22 -32.52 -14.69
N ALA A 661 2.07 -31.21 -14.53
CA ALA A 661 2.31 -30.23 -15.58
C ALA A 661 3.23 -29.13 -15.05
N THR A 662 3.91 -28.44 -15.95
CA THR A 662 4.89 -27.42 -15.58
C THR A 662 4.59 -26.10 -16.26
N ALA A 663 4.75 -25.01 -15.52
CA ALA A 663 4.81 -23.67 -16.07
C ALA A 663 6.23 -23.12 -15.94
N ALA A 664 6.80 -22.62 -17.04
CA ALA A 664 8.11 -21.98 -17.05
C ALA A 664 7.95 -20.47 -16.76
N ILE A 665 8.47 -20.04 -15.62
CA ILE A 665 8.39 -18.66 -15.16
C ILE A 665 9.75 -18.01 -15.38
N THR A 666 9.79 -17.06 -16.29
CA THR A 666 10.95 -16.19 -16.48
C THR A 666 10.66 -14.91 -15.75
N ILE A 667 11.38 -14.68 -14.67
CA ILE A 667 11.37 -13.39 -14.00
C ILE A 667 12.48 -12.60 -14.65
N ASN A 668 12.06 -11.78 -15.61
CA ASN A 668 12.95 -10.78 -16.12
C ASN A 668 13.35 -9.92 -14.92
N SER A 669 14.64 -9.58 -14.83
CA SER A 669 14.97 -8.32 -14.20
C SER A 669 14.08 -7.30 -14.91
N SER A 670 13.05 -6.81 -14.21
CA SER A 670 12.52 -5.51 -14.60
C SER A 670 13.76 -4.65 -14.50
N ASN A 671 14.33 -4.27 -15.64
CA ASN A 671 15.33 -3.23 -15.64
C ASN A 671 14.52 -2.01 -15.26
N VAL A 672 14.46 -1.76 -13.96
CA VAL A 672 13.89 -0.54 -13.44
C VAL A 672 14.92 0.50 -13.83
N ALA A 673 14.73 1.03 -15.03
CA ALA A 673 15.66 1.95 -15.64
C ALA A 673 15.80 3.14 -14.71
N VAL A 674 17.02 3.67 -14.63
CA VAL A 674 17.22 4.94 -13.93
C VAL A 674 16.37 6.01 -14.61
N THR A 675 15.40 6.56 -13.90
CA THR A 675 14.56 7.66 -14.38
C THR A 675 15.25 9.00 -14.12
N SER A 676 15.96 9.13 -13.01
CA SER A 676 16.76 10.30 -12.69
C SER A 676 17.89 10.00 -11.71
N VAL A 677 18.87 10.91 -11.65
CA VAL A 677 19.88 10.97 -10.60
C VAL A 677 19.94 12.40 -10.08
N SER A 678 20.21 12.57 -8.79
CA SER A 678 20.52 13.87 -8.18
C SER A 678 21.80 13.79 -7.36
N LEU A 679 22.50 14.91 -7.20
CA LEU A 679 23.67 15.03 -6.32
C LEU A 679 23.35 15.88 -5.10
N SER A 680 23.79 15.43 -3.92
CA SER A 680 23.76 16.21 -2.69
C SER A 680 25.16 16.35 -2.09
N PRO A 681 25.60 17.57 -1.75
CA PRO A 681 24.95 18.84 -2.08
C PRO A 681 25.02 19.17 -3.58
N ALA A 682 24.06 19.95 -4.09
CA ALA A 682 24.02 20.40 -5.50
C ALA A 682 25.04 21.53 -5.81
N SER A 683 25.65 22.11 -4.77
CA SER A 683 26.80 23.00 -4.89
C SER A 683 27.61 22.99 -3.60
N ALA A 684 28.90 23.33 -3.71
CA ALA A 684 29.78 23.51 -2.56
C ALA A 684 30.81 24.61 -2.84
N THR A 685 31.17 25.36 -1.79
CA THR A 685 32.29 26.29 -1.83
C THR A 685 33.42 25.72 -0.99
N LEU A 686 34.58 25.50 -1.59
CA LEU A 686 35.74 24.89 -0.95
C LEU A 686 36.94 25.84 -0.99
N SER A 687 37.74 25.84 0.07
CA SER A 687 39.10 26.33 0.00
C SER A 687 39.97 25.40 -0.84
N VAL A 688 41.02 25.91 -1.49
CA VAL A 688 42.08 25.07 -2.08
C VAL A 688 42.59 24.04 -1.05
N GLY A 689 42.65 22.77 -1.43
CA GLY A 689 42.96 21.63 -0.56
C GLY A 689 41.77 21.05 0.23
N GLY A 690 40.63 21.77 0.27
CA GLY A 690 39.39 21.29 0.88
C GLY A 690 38.78 20.12 0.11
N THR A 691 37.97 19.32 0.80
CA THR A 691 37.24 18.20 0.21
C THR A 691 35.75 18.28 0.45
N GLN A 692 34.95 17.71 -0.46
CA GLN A 692 33.50 17.59 -0.32
C GLN A 692 33.05 16.22 -0.80
N GLN A 693 32.32 15.49 0.05
CA GLN A 693 31.65 14.27 -0.38
C GLN A 693 30.36 14.63 -1.12
N LEU A 694 30.20 14.15 -2.35
CA LEU A 694 28.94 14.18 -3.07
C LEU A 694 28.24 12.83 -2.93
N THR A 695 26.95 12.85 -2.65
CA THR A 695 26.12 11.64 -2.52
C THR A 695 25.09 11.61 -3.66
N PRO A 696 25.13 10.59 -4.55
CA PRO A 696 24.17 10.46 -5.62
C PRO A 696 22.89 9.80 -5.11
N THR A 697 21.72 10.30 -5.50
CA THR A 697 20.44 9.62 -5.29
C THR A 697 19.89 9.20 -6.64
N VAL A 698 19.83 7.88 -6.88
CA VAL A 698 19.30 7.29 -8.11
C VAL A 698 17.83 6.93 -7.91
N LEU A 699 16.97 7.41 -8.82
CA LEU A 699 15.54 7.12 -8.82
C LEU A 699 15.13 6.29 -10.05
N PRO A 700 14.08 5.44 -9.90
CA PRO A 700 13.42 5.13 -8.64
C PRO A 700 14.36 4.36 -7.69
N SER A 701 14.06 4.37 -6.39
CA SER A 701 14.96 3.78 -5.37
C SER A 701 15.14 2.26 -5.52
N ASN A 702 14.35 1.59 -6.37
CA ASN A 702 14.50 0.20 -6.76
C ASN A 702 15.13 0.02 -8.16
N ALA A 703 15.78 1.04 -8.73
CA ALA A 703 16.50 0.94 -10.00
C ALA A 703 17.52 -0.21 -10.00
N THR A 704 17.56 -0.97 -11.10
CA THR A 704 18.30 -2.24 -11.18
C THR A 704 19.81 -2.05 -11.23
N ASN A 705 20.28 -1.00 -11.93
CA ASN A 705 21.68 -0.60 -11.96
C ASN A 705 21.82 0.85 -11.46
N LYS A 706 22.27 1.00 -10.21
CA LYS A 706 22.54 2.31 -9.59
C LYS A 706 24.00 2.73 -9.66
N ALA A 707 24.82 2.02 -10.43
CA ALA A 707 26.22 2.41 -10.60
C ALA A 707 26.28 3.79 -11.26
N VAL A 708 27.19 4.62 -10.77
CA VAL A 708 27.42 5.96 -11.28
C VAL A 708 28.91 6.18 -11.51
N SER A 709 29.23 7.08 -12.44
CA SER A 709 30.57 7.61 -12.64
C SER A 709 30.55 9.12 -12.40
N TYR A 710 31.70 9.66 -12.00
CA TYR A 710 31.89 11.09 -11.76
C TYR A 710 32.92 11.64 -12.74
N ALA A 711 32.69 12.87 -13.20
CA ALA A 711 33.65 13.61 -14.00
C ALA A 711 33.68 15.07 -13.55
N SER A 712 34.87 15.67 -13.51
CA SER A 712 35.03 17.11 -13.36
C SER A 712 35.25 17.73 -14.74
N ASN A 713 34.55 18.82 -15.05
CA ASN A 713 34.82 19.58 -16.27
C ASN A 713 36.16 20.36 -16.21
N ASN A 714 36.72 20.53 -15.02
CA ASN A 714 37.97 21.26 -14.79
C ASN A 714 38.74 20.65 -13.62
N THR A 715 39.51 19.59 -13.91
CA THR A 715 40.35 18.90 -12.92
C THR A 715 41.47 19.76 -12.35
N GLY A 716 41.86 20.85 -13.04
CA GLY A 716 42.80 21.85 -12.52
C GLY A 716 42.21 22.71 -11.40
N VAL A 717 40.88 22.82 -11.30
CA VAL A 717 40.17 23.53 -10.23
C VAL A 717 39.67 22.57 -9.15
N ALA A 718 39.03 21.45 -9.51
CA ALA A 718 38.65 20.41 -8.57
C ALA A 718 38.64 19.02 -9.21
N THR A 719 39.20 18.02 -8.53
CA THR A 719 39.15 16.61 -8.94
C THR A 719 38.05 15.88 -8.18
N VAL A 720 37.54 14.76 -8.71
CA VAL A 720 36.59 13.88 -8.02
C VAL A 720 37.03 12.42 -8.20
N ASN A 721 36.98 11.63 -7.13
CA ASN A 721 37.32 10.20 -7.21
C ASN A 721 36.09 9.32 -7.52
N ALA A 722 36.32 8.01 -7.69
CA ALA A 722 35.24 7.05 -7.99
C ALA A 722 34.15 6.94 -6.90
N ALA A 723 34.46 7.35 -5.67
CA ALA A 723 33.51 7.38 -4.55
C ALA A 723 32.74 8.71 -4.43
N GLY A 724 32.94 9.66 -5.35
CA GLY A 724 32.27 10.97 -5.31
C GLY A 724 32.91 11.99 -4.36
N LEU A 725 34.12 11.73 -3.86
CA LEU A 725 34.86 12.69 -3.04
C LEU A 725 35.57 13.70 -3.94
N VAL A 726 35.18 14.96 -3.82
CA VAL A 726 35.76 16.10 -4.53
C VAL A 726 36.95 16.64 -3.74
N THR A 727 38.05 16.99 -4.42
CA THR A 727 39.23 17.67 -3.85
C THR A 727 39.49 18.96 -4.63
N ALA A 728 39.55 20.09 -3.92
CA ALA A 728 39.82 21.40 -4.50
C ALA A 728 41.32 21.58 -4.79
N ILE A 729 41.66 21.96 -6.02
CA ILE A 729 43.04 22.09 -6.52
C ILE A 729 43.47 23.54 -6.66
N SER A 730 42.67 24.41 -7.29
CA SER A 730 43.03 25.81 -7.51
C SER A 730 41.79 26.72 -7.60
N ASN A 731 41.97 28.02 -7.41
CA ASN A 731 40.88 28.99 -7.43
C ASN A 731 40.14 28.97 -8.78
N GLY A 732 38.82 28.81 -8.74
CA GLY A 732 37.97 28.78 -9.92
C GLY A 732 36.65 28.08 -9.65
N ILE A 733 35.91 27.78 -10.73
CA ILE A 733 34.67 27.01 -10.65
C ILE A 733 34.85 25.73 -11.47
N ALA A 734 34.53 24.60 -10.86
CA ALA A 734 34.44 23.30 -11.51
C ALA A 734 33.01 22.76 -11.35
N THR A 735 32.51 22.09 -12.37
CA THR A 735 31.24 21.37 -12.32
C THR A 735 31.56 19.89 -12.28
N ILE A 736 31.09 19.21 -11.22
CA ILE A 736 31.16 17.76 -11.11
C ILE A 736 29.87 17.17 -11.66
N THR A 737 29.98 16.36 -12.70
CA THR A 737 28.87 15.63 -13.29
C THR A 737 28.88 14.20 -12.75
N VAL A 738 27.75 13.75 -12.22
CA VAL A 738 27.48 12.31 -12.04
C VAL A 738 26.71 11.80 -13.24
N THR A 739 27.07 10.62 -13.72
CA THR A 739 26.37 9.93 -14.81
C THR A 739 26.02 8.53 -14.37
N THR A 740 24.76 8.13 -14.50
CA THR A 740 24.35 6.74 -14.23
C THR A 740 24.82 5.83 -15.34
N SER A 741 25.38 4.67 -14.97
CA SER A 741 25.83 3.66 -15.93
C SER A 741 24.67 3.09 -16.75
N ASP A 742 23.46 3.08 -16.18
CA ASP A 742 22.22 2.76 -16.89
C ASP A 742 21.45 4.04 -17.27
N GLY A 743 21.04 4.14 -18.53
CA GLY A 743 20.23 5.26 -19.04
C GLY A 743 20.95 6.61 -19.21
N ASN A 744 22.25 6.73 -18.89
CA ASN A 744 23.05 7.96 -19.02
C ASN A 744 22.39 9.21 -18.42
N LYS A 745 21.65 9.05 -17.31
CA LYS A 745 21.06 10.19 -16.61
C LYS A 745 22.17 10.95 -15.90
N THR A 746 22.11 12.27 -15.95
CA THR A 746 23.13 13.13 -15.37
C THR A 746 22.56 14.09 -14.33
N SER A 747 23.40 14.42 -13.36
CA SER A 747 23.18 15.55 -12.45
C SER A 747 24.52 16.23 -12.20
N THR A 748 24.50 17.49 -11.82
CA THR A 748 25.70 18.29 -11.62
C THR A 748 25.75 18.89 -10.24
N ALA A 749 26.96 19.02 -9.71
CA ALA A 749 27.26 19.81 -8.53
C ALA A 749 28.25 20.92 -8.91
N ALA A 750 27.91 22.17 -8.60
CA ALA A 750 28.79 23.32 -8.82
C ALA A 750 29.77 23.45 -7.66
N ILE A 751 31.07 23.34 -7.94
CA ILE A 751 32.16 23.48 -6.98
C ILE A 751 32.85 24.82 -7.23
N THR A 752 32.63 25.75 -6.32
CA THR A 752 33.38 27.00 -6.30
C THR A 752 34.59 26.78 -5.42
N VAL A 753 35.77 26.67 -6.01
CA VAL A 753 37.01 26.67 -5.26
C VAL A 753 37.44 28.11 -5.12
N SER A 754 37.34 28.65 -3.92
CA SER A 754 38.06 29.87 -3.59
C SER A 754 39.45 29.47 -3.09
N THR A 755 40.47 30.26 -3.41
CA THR A 755 41.60 30.32 -2.48
C THR A 755 41.00 30.62 -1.11
N ALA A 756 41.31 29.77 -0.11
CA ALA A 756 41.04 30.16 1.26
C ALA A 756 41.52 31.60 1.40
N SER A 757 40.61 32.49 1.80
CA SER A 757 40.99 33.80 2.27
C SER A 757 41.97 33.58 3.42
N GLY A 758 43.27 33.68 3.10
CA GLY A 758 44.35 33.88 4.04
C GLY A 758 44.63 32.76 5.04
N SER A 759 45.10 31.59 4.60
CA SER A 759 46.08 30.87 5.43
C SER A 759 47.43 31.57 5.25
N TYR A 760 47.60 32.72 5.90
CA TYR A 760 48.88 33.40 5.94
C TYR A 760 49.73 32.76 7.02
N PHE A 761 51.04 32.83 6.86
CA PHE A 761 51.99 32.29 7.81
C PHE A 761 52.98 33.35 8.24
N THR A 762 53.34 33.36 9.52
CA THR A 762 54.65 33.84 9.93
C THR A 762 55.62 32.67 9.88
N ILE A 763 56.87 32.92 9.47
CA ILE A 763 57.88 31.85 9.30
C ILE A 763 58.92 32.03 10.40
N LYS A 764 58.78 31.26 11.49
CA LYS A 764 59.58 31.38 12.71
C LYS A 764 60.85 30.53 12.64
N ASN A 765 61.99 31.10 12.99
CA ASN A 765 63.26 30.38 13.09
C ASN A 765 63.40 29.64 14.43
N LYS A 766 63.93 28.41 14.40
CA LYS A 766 64.17 27.61 15.61
C LYS A 766 65.26 28.19 16.51
N TRP A 767 66.38 28.60 15.93
CA TRP A 767 67.56 29.06 16.68
C TRP A 767 67.33 30.41 17.37
N THR A 768 66.79 31.39 16.64
CA THR A 768 66.71 32.78 17.13
C THR A 768 65.33 33.23 17.58
N ASN A 769 64.27 32.43 17.34
CA ASN A 769 62.86 32.83 17.47
C ASN A 769 62.42 34.03 16.60
N ASN A 770 63.26 34.52 15.68
CA ASN A 770 62.90 35.58 14.73
C ASN A 770 62.04 35.06 13.58
N TYR A 771 61.36 35.98 12.89
CA TYR A 771 60.46 35.70 11.77
C TYR A 771 60.97 36.32 10.48
N LEU A 772 60.82 35.59 9.37
CA LEU A 772 61.15 36.12 8.04
C LEU A 772 60.19 37.23 7.63
N TYR A 773 60.72 38.30 7.04
CA TYR A 773 59.94 39.42 6.51
C TYR A 773 60.53 39.99 5.24
N ASP A 774 59.69 40.69 4.48
CA ASP A 774 60.13 41.43 3.30
C ASP A 774 60.77 42.78 3.70
N SER A 775 62.08 42.91 3.43
CA SER A 775 62.85 44.13 3.68
C SER A 775 63.00 45.03 2.45
N GLY A 776 62.24 44.76 1.38
CA GLY A 776 62.15 45.54 0.14
C GLY A 776 63.07 45.10 -1.00
N ALA A 777 64.09 44.29 -0.72
CA ALA A 777 64.98 43.73 -1.75
C ALA A 777 65.43 42.30 -1.38
N ASN A 778 65.67 42.06 -0.09
CA ASN A 778 65.99 40.76 0.47
C ASN A 778 64.92 40.35 1.49
N VAL A 779 64.94 39.07 1.85
CA VAL A 779 64.21 38.56 3.00
C VAL A 779 65.04 38.82 4.25
N GLY A 780 64.55 39.69 5.14
CA GLY A 780 65.13 39.93 6.46
C GLY A 780 64.58 38.97 7.51
N TYR A 781 65.11 39.05 8.74
CA TYR A 781 64.55 38.36 9.91
C TYR A 781 64.49 39.27 11.14
N GLY A 782 63.40 39.22 11.92
CA GLY A 782 63.19 40.07 13.10
C GLY A 782 62.07 39.59 14.03
N ALA A 783 61.92 40.23 15.19
CA ALA A 783 61.04 39.74 16.27
C ALA A 783 59.55 40.10 16.12
N THR A 784 59.18 41.04 15.24
CA THR A 784 57.85 41.69 15.25
C THR A 784 56.96 41.23 14.10
N VAL A 785 55.81 40.59 14.36
CA VAL A 785 54.90 40.07 13.30
C VAL A 785 53.65 40.94 13.02
N ALA A 786 53.65 42.18 13.52
CA ALA A 786 52.45 43.01 13.53
C ALA A 786 51.99 43.47 12.14
N ASN A 787 52.93 43.79 11.24
CA ASN A 787 52.60 44.26 9.89
C ASN A 787 52.52 43.11 8.88
N ASN A 788 51.99 43.39 7.68
CA ASN A 788 51.81 42.37 6.64
C ASN A 788 53.12 41.96 5.95
N ASN A 789 54.24 42.66 6.15
CA ASN A 789 55.54 42.26 5.59
C ASN A 789 56.13 41.03 6.27
N TYR A 790 55.67 40.66 7.47
CA TYR A 790 56.06 39.43 8.17
C TYR A 790 55.15 38.23 7.85
N LYS A 791 54.17 38.44 6.98
CA LYS A 791 53.13 37.46 6.68
C LYS A 791 53.32 36.99 5.25
N TRP A 792 53.26 35.68 5.07
CA TRP A 792 53.53 35.01 3.81
C TRP A 792 52.34 34.15 3.44
N GLU A 793 51.93 34.24 2.19
CA GLU A 793 51.02 33.30 1.56
C GLU A 793 51.84 32.17 0.94
N LYS A 794 51.55 30.94 1.35
CA LYS A 794 52.12 29.75 0.72
C LYS A 794 51.25 29.35 -0.47
N VAL A 795 51.71 29.63 -1.68
CA VAL A 795 50.96 29.32 -2.91
C VAL A 795 51.53 28.05 -3.53
N ALA A 796 50.74 26.98 -3.56
CA ALA A 796 51.15 25.72 -4.17
C ALA A 796 51.40 25.88 -5.68
N VAL A 797 52.49 25.28 -6.16
CA VAL A 797 52.82 25.18 -7.60
C VAL A 797 52.41 23.80 -8.11
N ASP A 798 52.79 22.76 -7.37
CA ASP A 798 52.39 21.37 -7.59
C ASP A 798 52.37 20.62 -6.24
N ALA A 799 52.26 19.29 -6.26
CA ALA A 799 52.22 18.47 -5.05
C ALA A 799 53.49 18.55 -4.19
N THR A 800 54.61 19.00 -4.76
CA THR A 800 55.92 19.04 -4.10
C THR A 800 56.35 20.48 -3.80
N TYR A 801 56.11 21.40 -4.73
CA TYR A 801 56.66 22.76 -4.69
C TYR A 801 55.60 23.83 -4.43
N PHE A 802 56.03 24.90 -3.77
CA PHE A 802 55.23 26.08 -3.47
C PHE A 802 56.09 27.36 -3.62
N ILE A 803 55.45 28.51 -3.80
CA ILE A 803 56.09 29.82 -3.66
C ILE A 803 55.65 30.48 -2.34
N LEU A 804 56.48 31.39 -1.83
CA LEU A 804 56.14 32.22 -0.68
C LEU A 804 55.96 33.65 -1.15
N LYS A 805 54.71 34.13 -1.14
CA LYS A 805 54.34 35.47 -1.54
C LYS A 805 54.11 36.34 -0.32
N ASN A 806 54.75 37.50 -0.25
CA ASN A 806 54.58 38.42 0.86
C ASN A 806 53.18 39.06 0.82
N VAL A 807 52.53 39.16 1.97
CA VAL A 807 51.16 39.67 2.09
C VAL A 807 51.12 41.21 2.05
N GLY A 808 52.18 41.88 2.49
CA GLY A 808 52.27 43.34 2.51
C GLY A 808 52.59 43.94 1.14
N THR A 809 53.50 43.32 0.40
CA THR A 809 54.02 43.85 -0.88
C THR A 809 53.50 43.09 -2.10
N GLY A 810 53.15 41.81 -1.94
CA GLY A 810 52.84 40.91 -3.05
C GLY A 810 54.08 40.33 -3.74
N ASP A 811 55.28 40.67 -3.27
CA ASP A 811 56.55 40.17 -3.79
C ASP A 811 56.79 38.70 -3.42
N ILE A 812 57.65 38.02 -4.18
CA ILE A 812 57.88 36.58 -4.02
C ILE A 812 59.30 36.34 -3.51
N MET A 813 59.44 35.39 -2.59
CA MET A 813 60.73 34.92 -2.09
C MET A 813 61.46 34.06 -3.15
N HIS A 814 62.68 34.45 -3.54
CA HIS A 814 63.44 33.77 -4.60
C HIS A 814 64.97 33.93 -4.44
N ILE A 815 65.74 33.24 -5.29
CA ILE A 815 67.22 33.32 -5.33
C ILE A 815 67.77 33.59 -6.75
N GLU A 816 66.96 34.26 -7.58
CA GLU A 816 67.20 34.38 -9.04
C GLU A 816 68.56 34.98 -9.38
N ASN A 817 69.03 35.99 -8.63
CA ASN A 817 70.26 36.73 -8.96
C ASN A 817 71.52 36.15 -8.30
N LEU A 818 71.39 34.99 -7.63
CA LEU A 818 72.49 34.24 -7.03
C LEU A 818 73.43 35.06 -6.12
N THR A 819 72.88 36.01 -5.35
CA THR A 819 73.65 36.96 -4.52
C THR A 819 74.18 36.36 -3.21
N GLY A 820 73.82 35.10 -2.90
CA GLY A 820 74.03 34.48 -1.59
C GLY A 820 72.97 34.85 -0.54
N ALA A 821 72.14 35.86 -0.79
CA ALA A 821 70.98 36.20 0.03
C ALA A 821 69.68 35.68 -0.62
N VAL A 822 68.67 35.40 0.21
CA VAL A 822 67.30 35.16 -0.26
C VAL A 822 66.67 36.51 -0.57
N GLN A 823 66.21 36.67 -1.80
CA GLN A 823 65.66 37.91 -2.34
C GLN A 823 64.12 37.94 -2.20
N CYS A 824 63.54 39.14 -2.15
CA CYS A 824 62.09 39.33 -2.19
C CYS A 824 61.79 40.51 -3.12
N THR A 825 61.29 40.21 -4.32
CA THR A 825 60.90 41.21 -5.33
C THR A 825 59.69 40.75 -6.13
N ALA A 826 59.14 41.63 -6.97
CA ALA A 826 58.15 41.25 -7.97
C ALA A 826 58.73 40.16 -8.88
N GLY A 827 58.04 39.03 -9.00
CA GLY A 827 58.53 37.85 -9.70
C GLY A 827 57.41 36.96 -10.21
N SER A 828 57.78 35.86 -10.87
CA SER A 828 56.84 34.88 -11.43
C SER A 828 56.88 33.56 -10.67
N SER A 829 55.72 32.91 -10.49
CA SER A 829 55.61 31.56 -9.96
C SER A 829 56.30 30.50 -10.84
N GLY A 830 56.58 30.82 -12.11
CA GLY A 830 57.31 29.96 -13.03
C GLY A 830 58.83 29.87 -12.76
N TRP A 831 59.40 30.77 -11.95
CA TRP A 831 60.82 30.75 -11.64
C TRP A 831 61.15 29.58 -10.73
N TRP A 832 61.99 28.65 -11.19
CA TRP A 832 62.47 27.56 -10.33
C TRP A 832 63.23 28.10 -9.10
N SER A 833 63.85 29.27 -9.21
CA SER A 833 64.50 29.98 -8.10
C SER A 833 63.52 30.46 -7.01
N ALA A 834 62.23 30.60 -7.33
CA ALA A 834 61.18 31.04 -6.42
C ALA A 834 60.37 29.87 -5.83
N GLN A 835 60.65 28.65 -6.28
CA GLN A 835 59.93 27.44 -5.88
C GLN A 835 60.66 26.71 -4.77
N TRP A 836 59.92 26.47 -3.69
CA TRP A 836 60.40 25.90 -2.44
C TRP A 836 59.67 24.61 -2.13
N SER A 837 60.33 23.72 -1.39
CA SER A 837 59.75 22.49 -0.85
C SER A 837 60.07 22.39 0.64
N ASN A 838 59.27 21.60 1.37
CA ASN A 838 59.52 21.32 2.79
C ASN A 838 60.21 19.98 2.93
N GLU A 839 61.32 19.95 3.65
CA GLU A 839 61.88 18.72 4.22
C GLU A 839 61.57 18.72 5.72
N ASN A 840 60.74 17.78 6.16
CA ASN A 840 60.36 17.68 7.58
C ASN A 840 61.56 17.22 8.40
N VAL A 841 61.88 17.95 9.47
CA VAL A 841 62.85 17.52 10.49
C VAL A 841 62.13 16.69 11.55
N ASP A 842 61.00 17.20 12.01
CA ASP A 842 60.05 16.50 12.90
C ASP A 842 58.62 17.01 12.63
N ALA A 843 57.70 16.76 13.55
CA ALA A 843 56.30 17.20 13.43
C ALA A 843 56.11 18.73 13.50
N THR A 844 57.13 19.49 13.93
CA THR A 844 57.07 20.94 14.20
C THR A 844 57.95 21.75 13.25
N TRP A 845 59.16 21.25 12.94
CA TRP A 845 60.19 22.00 12.24
C TRP A 845 60.46 21.45 10.83
N VAL A 846 60.65 22.37 9.87
CA VAL A 846 60.96 22.04 8.48
C VAL A 846 62.20 22.80 7.99
N ARG A 847 62.88 22.22 7.00
CA ARG A 847 63.86 22.91 6.16
C ARG A 847 63.19 23.35 4.86
N ILE A 848 63.33 24.62 4.49
CA ILE A 848 62.76 25.19 3.26
C ILE A 848 63.80 25.11 2.16
N LYS A 849 63.62 24.20 1.18
CA LYS A 849 64.62 23.87 0.15
C LYS A 849 64.24 24.43 -1.21
N ASN A 850 65.22 24.97 -1.93
CA ASN A 850 65.00 25.53 -3.26
C ASN A 850 64.94 24.44 -4.34
N ARG A 851 64.06 24.61 -5.34
CA ARG A 851 63.94 23.72 -6.49
C ARG A 851 65.10 23.84 -7.46
N TRP A 852 65.63 25.05 -7.68
CA TRP A 852 66.69 25.29 -8.67
C TRP A 852 68.08 24.93 -8.15
N GLN A 853 68.44 25.45 -6.97
CA GLN A 853 69.70 25.10 -6.31
C GLN A 853 69.48 23.89 -5.40
N THR A 854 69.37 22.71 -6.01
CA THR A 854 69.05 21.44 -5.34
C THR A 854 70.00 21.20 -4.15
N GLY A 855 69.43 21.12 -2.95
CA GLY A 855 70.18 20.93 -1.70
C GLY A 855 70.40 22.20 -0.90
N SER A 856 70.25 23.38 -1.51
CA SER A 856 70.27 24.66 -0.79
C SER A 856 68.97 24.89 -0.03
N MET A 857 69.09 25.39 1.19
CA MET A 857 67.97 25.72 2.06
C MET A 857 68.14 27.09 2.70
N ILE A 858 67.04 27.68 3.14
CA ILE A 858 67.04 28.99 3.81
C ILE A 858 67.63 28.85 5.21
N HIS A 859 68.62 29.69 5.55
CA HIS A 859 69.22 29.77 6.89
C HIS A 859 69.58 31.22 7.28
N ILE A 860 69.84 31.43 8.57
CA ILE A 860 70.27 32.73 9.13
C ILE A 860 71.58 32.65 9.96
N GLU A 861 72.35 31.58 9.77
CA GLU A 861 73.58 31.27 10.52
C GLU A 861 74.56 32.46 10.64
N ASN A 862 74.78 33.19 9.54
CA ASN A 862 75.82 34.23 9.48
C ASN A 862 75.41 35.58 10.09
N LEU A 863 74.18 35.71 10.59
CA LEU A 863 73.66 36.89 11.28
C LEU A 863 73.86 38.24 10.55
N ASN A 864 73.86 38.25 9.21
CA ASN A 864 74.16 39.45 8.39
C ASN A 864 72.94 40.36 8.10
N GLY A 865 71.81 40.12 8.76
CA GLY A 865 70.56 40.89 8.57
C GLY A 865 69.69 40.43 7.40
N SER A 866 70.10 39.44 6.62
CA SER A 866 69.26 38.81 5.58
C SER A 866 69.28 37.29 5.71
N ALA A 867 68.17 36.65 5.37
CA ALA A 867 68.17 35.20 5.17
C ALA A 867 69.06 34.85 3.97
N GLN A 868 69.79 33.77 4.09
CA GLN A 868 70.73 33.26 3.09
C GLN A 868 70.31 31.88 2.63
N TYR A 869 70.91 31.41 1.54
CA TYR A 869 70.73 30.03 1.08
C TYR A 869 72.08 29.35 0.86
N ALA A 870 72.23 28.15 1.41
CA ALA A 870 73.39 27.29 1.21
C ALA A 870 73.01 25.82 1.47
N GLY A 871 73.88 24.89 1.07
CA GLY A 871 73.75 23.48 1.45
C GLY A 871 74.07 23.30 2.93
N ALA A 872 73.06 23.25 3.79
CA ALA A 872 73.27 23.13 5.23
C ALA A 872 73.60 21.69 5.67
N GLN A 873 74.29 21.57 6.80
CA GLN A 873 74.43 20.32 7.54
C GLN A 873 73.13 20.02 8.32
N ASN A 874 72.77 18.74 8.46
CA ASN A 874 71.48 18.30 9.01
C ASN A 874 71.16 18.79 10.44
N ASN A 875 72.15 19.30 11.17
CA ASN A 875 72.06 19.75 12.57
C ASN A 875 71.87 21.28 12.76
N TRP A 876 71.81 22.08 11.69
CA TRP A 876 71.70 23.54 11.82
C TRP A 876 70.28 23.96 12.23
N GLU A 877 70.12 24.43 13.46
CA GLU A 877 68.84 24.99 13.92
C GLU A 877 68.51 26.31 13.22
N SER A 878 69.52 27.03 12.72
CA SER A 878 69.36 28.24 11.92
C SER A 878 68.68 28.01 10.57
N ALA A 879 68.63 26.75 10.10
CA ALA A 879 67.95 26.33 8.87
C ALA A 879 66.58 25.67 9.12
N GLN A 880 66.12 25.64 10.38
CA GLN A 880 64.86 25.01 10.79
C GLN A 880 63.79 26.08 11.05
N TRP A 881 62.65 25.91 10.39
CA TRP A 881 61.56 26.89 10.35
C TRP A 881 60.24 26.26 10.77
N GLN A 882 59.39 27.06 11.42
CA GLN A 882 58.01 26.71 11.73
C GLN A 882 57.08 27.68 11.00
N PHE A 883 56.16 27.14 10.19
CA PHE A 883 55.07 27.90 9.61
C PHE A 883 53.94 28.04 10.64
N GLN A 884 53.66 29.26 11.09
CA GLN A 884 52.61 29.54 12.06
C GLN A 884 51.45 30.27 11.39
N ASN A 885 50.24 29.70 11.44
CA ASN A 885 49.04 30.32 10.88
C ASN A 885 48.81 31.71 11.49
N THR A 886 48.51 32.70 10.65
CA THR A 886 48.16 34.07 11.02
C THR A 886 47.08 34.61 10.08
N THR A 887 46.44 35.71 10.50
CA THR A 887 45.53 36.51 9.67
C THR A 887 46.22 37.79 9.17
N THR A 888 45.71 38.43 8.12
CA THR A 888 46.15 39.77 7.68
C THR A 888 45.88 40.82 8.76
N ALA A 889 46.80 41.79 8.88
CA ALA A 889 46.53 42.98 9.66
C ALA A 889 45.51 43.83 8.88
N LYS A 890 44.37 44.15 9.52
CA LYS A 890 43.38 45.07 8.96
C LYS A 890 43.97 46.49 8.93
N MET A 891 43.85 47.18 7.79
CA MET A 891 43.96 48.64 7.81
C MET A 891 42.80 49.20 8.64
N SER A 892 43.12 50.08 9.60
CA SER A 892 42.11 50.82 10.35
C SER A 892 41.26 51.62 9.37
N SER A 893 39.96 51.33 9.30
CA SER A 893 39.00 52.08 8.48
C SER A 893 38.87 53.49 9.04
N ILE A 894 39.38 54.49 8.31
CA ILE A 894 39.07 55.89 8.56
C ILE A 894 37.58 56.05 8.25
N LYS A 895 36.78 56.42 9.27
CA LYS A 895 35.40 56.84 9.10
C LYS A 895 35.39 58.16 8.32
N GLU A 896 34.76 58.20 7.16
CA GLU A 896 34.29 59.46 6.57
C GLU A 896 33.07 59.93 7.39
N GLU A 897 33.30 60.86 8.31
CA GLU A 897 32.29 61.84 8.69
C GLU A 897 32.13 62.82 7.53
N ILE A 898 30.91 62.91 6.99
CA ILE A 898 30.52 63.99 6.10
C ILE A 898 30.35 65.23 6.97
N SER A 899 31.35 66.12 6.96
CA SER A 899 31.16 67.51 7.36
C SER A 899 30.87 68.34 6.11
N THR A 900 29.76 69.08 6.17
CA THR A 900 29.30 70.08 5.22
C THR A 900 30.32 71.20 4.98
N GLU A 901 30.20 71.85 3.82
CA GLU A 901 30.83 73.11 3.37
C GLU A 901 32.20 73.02 2.65
N ASN A 902 32.15 72.84 1.32
CA ASN A 902 32.57 73.86 0.35
C ASN A 902 32.39 73.33 -1.09
N ASN A 903 31.83 74.18 -1.94
CA ASN A 903 31.31 73.85 -3.27
C ASN A 903 32.43 73.67 -4.31
N VAL A 904 33.36 72.75 -4.06
CA VAL A 904 34.50 72.48 -4.95
C VAL A 904 34.26 71.18 -5.70
N PHE A 905 34.11 71.29 -7.02
CA PHE A 905 33.80 70.16 -7.88
C PHE A 905 35.00 69.21 -8.00
N ILE A 906 34.96 68.08 -7.29
CA ILE A 906 35.87 66.95 -7.49
C ILE A 906 35.14 65.89 -8.31
N GLY A 907 35.60 65.67 -9.54
CA GLY A 907 34.87 64.93 -10.57
C GLY A 907 35.71 63.93 -11.35
N ILE A 908 35.04 62.91 -11.88
CA ILE A 908 35.61 61.88 -12.77
C ILE A 908 34.81 61.88 -14.06
N TYR A 909 35.45 62.15 -15.21
CA TYR A 909 34.75 62.16 -16.51
C TYR A 909 35.66 61.78 -17.70
N PRO A 910 35.11 61.17 -18.77
CA PRO A 910 33.73 60.69 -18.86
C PRO A 910 33.50 59.52 -17.90
N ASN A 911 32.30 59.45 -17.33
CA ASN A 911 31.87 58.34 -16.48
C ASN A 911 30.43 57.98 -16.88
N PRO A 912 30.23 56.95 -17.73
CA PRO A 912 31.20 55.88 -18.01
C PRO A 912 32.39 56.28 -18.90
N ALA A 913 33.57 55.73 -18.62
CA ALA A 913 34.79 55.90 -19.41
C ALA A 913 34.85 54.84 -20.53
N THR A 914 35.15 55.28 -21.76
CA THR A 914 35.03 54.46 -22.98
C THR A 914 36.33 54.26 -23.75
N ASP A 915 37.33 55.12 -23.56
CA ASP A 915 38.53 55.17 -24.42
C ASP A 915 39.82 54.80 -23.67
N ASN A 916 39.72 53.90 -22.68
CA ASN A 916 40.84 53.54 -21.78
C ASN A 916 41.47 54.74 -21.05
N GLU A 917 40.71 55.82 -20.90
CA GLU A 917 41.12 57.03 -20.21
C GLU A 917 39.94 57.62 -19.42
N PHE A 918 40.25 58.24 -18.28
CA PHE A 918 39.34 59.14 -17.58
C PHE A 918 40.12 60.32 -17.00
N ASN A 919 39.46 61.46 -16.86
CA ASN A 919 40.02 62.65 -16.25
C ASN A 919 39.63 62.73 -14.78
N ILE A 920 40.56 63.20 -13.98
CA ILE A 920 40.36 63.51 -12.56
C ILE A 920 40.48 65.02 -12.40
N VAL A 921 39.43 65.63 -11.87
CA VAL A 921 39.40 67.06 -11.53
C VAL A 921 39.31 67.23 -10.03
N PHE A 922 40.24 68.01 -9.47
CA PHE A 922 40.30 68.45 -8.08
C PHE A 922 40.91 69.87 -8.01
N PRO A 923 40.63 70.65 -6.94
CA PRO A 923 41.18 72.01 -6.79
C PRO A 923 42.70 72.03 -6.76
N GLU A 924 43.30 73.17 -7.11
CA GLU A 924 44.76 73.36 -7.10
C GLU A 924 45.36 72.95 -5.74
N LEU A 925 46.42 72.13 -5.80
CA LEU A 925 47.11 71.65 -4.61
C LEU A 925 48.13 72.69 -4.13
N LYS A 926 48.46 72.67 -2.83
CA LYS A 926 49.54 73.49 -2.29
C LYS A 926 50.85 73.17 -3.02
N SER A 927 51.71 74.17 -3.20
CA SER A 927 52.99 74.00 -3.90
C SER A 927 53.79 72.83 -3.30
N GLY A 928 54.14 71.85 -4.14
CA GLY A 928 54.84 70.62 -3.76
C GLY A 928 53.97 69.45 -3.26
N ALA A 929 52.66 69.66 -3.08
CA ALA A 929 51.74 68.61 -2.68
C ALA A 929 51.31 67.72 -3.86
N VAL A 930 51.01 66.45 -3.57
CA VAL A 930 50.63 65.44 -4.57
C VAL A 930 49.31 64.81 -4.17
N ALA A 931 48.35 64.73 -5.09
CA ALA A 931 47.15 63.92 -4.93
C ALA A 931 47.42 62.50 -5.42
N THR A 932 47.25 61.51 -4.54
CA THR A 932 47.30 60.09 -4.89
C THR A 932 45.91 59.63 -5.28
N VAL A 933 45.77 59.21 -6.54
CA VAL A 933 44.55 58.62 -7.09
C VAL A 933 44.69 57.11 -7.06
N THR A 934 43.84 56.44 -6.29
CA THR A 934 43.82 54.99 -6.12
C THR A 934 42.52 54.45 -6.71
N VAL A 935 42.61 53.51 -7.64
CA VAL A 935 41.45 52.80 -8.18
C VAL A 935 41.41 51.40 -7.59
N THR A 936 40.28 51.04 -6.99
CA THR A 936 40.02 49.69 -6.49
C THR A 936 38.88 49.04 -7.27
N ASP A 937 38.99 47.75 -7.53
CA ASP A 937 37.85 46.98 -8.04
C ASP A 937 36.77 46.76 -6.96
N SER A 938 35.65 46.15 -7.34
CA SER A 938 34.51 45.90 -6.42
C SER A 938 34.85 45.01 -5.21
N ASN A 939 36.02 44.36 -5.20
CA ASN A 939 36.50 43.54 -4.10
C ASN A 939 37.55 44.27 -3.24
N GLY A 940 37.78 45.57 -3.48
CA GLY A 940 38.74 46.38 -2.74
C GLY A 940 40.20 46.16 -3.13
N ARG A 941 40.47 45.40 -4.20
CA ARG A 941 41.85 45.23 -4.71
C ARG A 941 42.26 46.50 -5.44
N MET A 942 43.42 47.04 -5.08
CA MET A 942 44.02 48.17 -5.77
C MET A 942 44.48 47.75 -7.16
N VAL A 943 43.88 48.32 -8.19
CA VAL A 943 44.13 47.97 -9.60
C VAL A 943 44.87 49.06 -10.35
N LEU A 944 44.89 50.29 -9.83
CA LEU A 944 45.66 51.40 -10.39
C LEU A 944 45.99 52.41 -9.30
N VAL A 945 47.21 52.94 -9.32
CA VAL A 945 47.61 54.10 -8.51
C VAL A 945 48.27 55.11 -9.43
N ASN A 946 47.87 56.36 -9.31
CA ASN A 946 48.51 57.47 -10.00
C ASN A 946 48.75 58.62 -9.02
N LYS A 947 49.75 59.44 -9.30
CA LYS A 947 50.09 60.61 -8.50
C LYS A 947 50.00 61.84 -9.38
N LEU A 948 49.13 62.76 -9.01
CA LEU A 948 48.82 63.95 -9.78
C LEU A 948 49.14 65.19 -8.93
N ILE A 949 49.98 66.07 -9.45
CA ILE A 949 50.26 67.39 -8.85
C ILE A 949 49.23 68.45 -9.25
N THR A 950 48.52 68.22 -10.36
CA THR A 950 47.39 69.02 -10.84
C THR A 950 46.31 68.09 -11.37
N SER A 951 45.08 68.58 -11.55
CA SER A 951 44.04 67.86 -12.29
C SER A 951 44.57 67.33 -13.62
N GLY A 952 44.21 66.11 -14.00
CA GLY A 952 44.87 65.43 -15.10
C GLY A 952 44.20 64.14 -15.56
N LYS A 953 44.65 63.68 -16.72
CA LYS A 953 44.17 62.47 -17.38
C LYS A 953 44.89 61.23 -16.81
N ILE A 954 44.15 60.16 -16.61
CA ILE A 954 44.67 58.84 -16.25
C ILE A 954 44.32 57.86 -17.36
N ASN A 955 45.35 57.30 -17.98
CA ASN A 955 45.23 56.17 -18.91
C ASN A 955 45.17 54.85 -18.12
N HIS A 956 44.37 53.90 -18.57
CA HIS A 956 44.17 52.63 -17.88
C HIS A 956 43.91 51.47 -18.84
N ASN A 957 44.19 50.24 -18.38
CA ASN A 957 43.81 49.00 -19.08
C ASN A 957 42.77 48.19 -18.30
N LEU A 958 41.99 48.86 -17.45
CA LEU A 958 40.95 48.24 -16.64
C LEU A 958 39.88 47.58 -17.54
N ALA A 959 39.48 46.36 -17.18
CA ALA A 959 38.39 45.68 -17.86
C ALA A 959 37.05 46.37 -17.58
N LYS A 960 36.07 46.15 -18.47
CA LYS A 960 34.70 46.67 -18.31
C LYS A 960 34.14 46.28 -16.94
N GLY A 961 33.63 47.25 -16.19
CA GLY A 961 33.21 47.00 -14.81
C GLY A 961 33.02 48.27 -13.96
N ILE A 962 32.67 48.05 -12.69
CA ILE A 962 32.51 49.11 -11.69
C ILE A 962 33.75 49.13 -10.79
N TYR A 963 34.32 50.31 -10.59
CA TYR A 963 35.47 50.57 -9.74
C TYR A 963 35.17 51.73 -8.78
N PHE A 964 35.99 51.87 -7.76
CA PHE A 964 35.99 53.00 -6.85
C PHE A 964 37.34 53.72 -6.94
N VAL A 965 37.29 55.03 -7.15
CA VAL A 965 38.46 55.89 -7.25
C VAL A 965 38.51 56.74 -6.00
N THR A 966 39.54 56.54 -5.19
CA THR A 966 39.85 57.36 -4.03
C THR A 966 40.95 58.35 -4.40
N ILE A 967 40.65 59.64 -4.31
CA ILE A 967 41.62 60.72 -4.51
C ILE A 967 41.98 61.24 -3.12
N SER A 968 43.25 61.12 -2.74
CA SER A 968 43.75 61.53 -1.42
C SER A 968 44.91 62.49 -1.56
N SER A 969 44.82 63.63 -0.90
CA SER A 969 45.89 64.61 -0.72
C SER A 969 45.92 65.03 0.75
N ASP A 970 46.89 65.86 1.11
CA ASP A 970 46.96 66.45 2.46
C ASP A 970 45.74 67.32 2.81
N ALA A 971 44.96 67.76 1.82
CA ALA A 971 43.81 68.66 2.02
C ALA A 971 42.45 67.96 1.97
N PHE A 972 42.33 66.82 1.29
CA PHE A 972 41.06 66.11 1.13
C PHE A 972 41.29 64.64 0.77
N THR A 973 40.37 63.78 1.19
CA THR A 973 40.23 62.42 0.68
C THR A 973 38.80 62.21 0.26
N ILE A 974 38.57 61.71 -0.96
CA ILE A 974 37.23 61.48 -1.49
C ILE A 974 37.19 60.25 -2.36
N SER A 975 36.12 59.46 -2.22
CA SER A 975 35.88 58.27 -3.04
C SER A 975 34.70 58.45 -3.99
N LYS A 976 34.88 58.09 -5.26
CA LYS A 976 33.87 58.19 -6.32
C LYS A 976 33.80 56.90 -7.13
N LYS A 977 32.60 56.54 -7.59
CA LYS A 977 32.38 55.39 -8.47
C LYS A 977 32.85 55.72 -9.89
N LEU A 978 33.57 54.80 -10.53
CA LEU A 978 33.97 54.84 -11.94
C LEU A 978 33.40 53.62 -12.67
N ILE A 979 32.77 53.84 -13.82
CA ILE A 979 32.24 52.78 -14.69
C ILE A 979 33.11 52.75 -15.95
N ILE A 980 33.73 51.59 -16.22
CA ILE A 980 34.46 51.33 -17.47
C ILE A 980 33.54 50.54 -18.40
N LYS A 981 33.33 51.02 -19.64
CA LYS A 981 32.34 50.48 -20.58
C LYS A 981 32.91 49.66 -21.73
#